data_AF-A0ABD4T770-F1
#
_entry.id   AF-A0ABD4T770-F1
#
_cell.length_a   1.000
_cell.length_b   1.000
_cell.length_c   1.000
_cell.angle_alpha   90.00
_cell.angle_beta   90.00
_cell.angle_gamma   90.00
#
_symmetry.space_group_name_H-M   'P 1'
#
loop_
_entity.id
_entity.type
_entity.pdbx_description
1 polymer ?
#
loop_
_entity_poly.entity_id
_entity_poly.type
_entity_poly.pdbx_seq_one_letter_code
_entity_poly.pdbx_strand_id
1 'polypeptide(L)'
;MIHFPSPSLDSQSSKYDGAPWSVSIVPVLPKSYIPRLEDEQQLRNCLLDDDHPVCLLKSAEGVGGIGKSWLTLAVARDPAVQAQFPDGMLWISLGPDPDLLTLIGSAIAQLEADCPLPTTLPQASRQLRSLLKHRQLLMVLEDVWVAEDVQPFWVVQDNRSHLLVVSRDIQLPEAQEYILSGMSADQALQLVEQQLGQPLTGEARKAASRFAKAVGYLPLSLVLAAQQVWDGTVTWQRLLTEGTAPAAQDSGQDGEQAGTDPGRGAEQRGLGSTLIRWAFGGGKDRQHRTRQVCLNQSILSLSPELRLRFAALSIFPHDITLSPPMAATLWNVPEAEAQDLLQSLCDRNFLVPGYQTPRWSTYRLPSVMQDIAQWILQLPRTQPFAGLGLSMSMAHQNFLERYRPILNDGNWCQVPDDGYIHQYLTWHLEKAGWIGELHQLLQEETPSGKNAWFAAVDQVDFANYSLDVGRAWRLAEDMQTSDPLRSIALQLRYALIYSTITALKRGGEGDRNLDLDGLESPQVSPLPDLDLDDRVLLQPEQILLGEETVAFSADELRALSEALTAFQADLPDLGVALVTTLQAIPVESVQTQTLQAVLPALAQNAFDTAFKAIQKMPSAQVRIVSLLSLLPHDRELVRKVFLLTQDVADEAFQLQILAQIIPTLPSAFYGEAHHLASGLRNPLYRLQAMGLLATLPPAEANDPVSAAPLDAGSALLSLPTVDALIKEALTALADLPTSAAQSEAIQNIAPYVGESWLPELLKRTATLPTEADRTAALAAVVAHVPARLLPQALEIARDFEDIRNCVRVLLRLVTHIPDFTPTVLEAIRSLQDVAFRGEALTAVIPQVESVYLPEIQEILRETRTETVHIPALQALLQRRPTFGRDALAMIQEIPPVFARATALGELVAYLPAADRPVAITIAQDIQFPYARAKALAGLLPYCPDLAREALAAVHACHQDSPSDVLLELIPHLPAAQVAESLALIRDIADGEARVEGLALFLQRSLPGDEAYAVLSDLLHELALLPRVQFWRSLIKLRPFLSRVGESLGPVGDRCILLRQVLQAIRDVLRQWP
;
A
#
# COMPACT_ATOMS: atom_id res chain seq x y z
N MET A 1 60.15 12.01 5.37
CA MET A 1 59.72 12.56 6.67
C MET A 1 58.79 13.73 6.44
N ILE A 2 57.49 13.46 6.28
CA ILE A 2 56.39 14.33 6.73
C ILE A 2 55.32 13.34 7.19
N HIS A 3 55.02 13.34 8.48
CA HIS A 3 54.13 12.39 9.15
C HIS A 3 52.66 12.67 8.80
N PHE A 4 51.94 11.64 8.39
CA PHE A 4 50.48 11.58 8.52
C PHE A 4 50.12 11.21 9.98
N PRO A 5 49.19 11.91 10.64
CA PRO A 5 48.50 11.38 11.80
C PRO A 5 47.14 10.79 11.37
N SER A 6 46.85 9.58 11.84
CA SER A 6 45.51 8.99 11.92
C SER A 6 45.19 8.73 13.41
N PRO A 7 43.95 8.40 13.78
CA PRO A 7 42.81 9.28 14.02
C PRO A 7 42.43 9.30 15.51
N SER A 8 41.68 10.30 15.97
CA SER A 8 40.97 10.23 17.27
C SER A 8 39.46 10.31 17.03
N LEU A 9 38.80 9.23 17.42
CA LEU A 9 37.37 9.17 17.70
C LEU A 9 37.06 10.15 18.84
N ASP A 10 36.31 11.20 18.53
CA ASP A 10 35.41 11.83 19.49
C ASP A 10 34.15 12.27 18.74
N SER A 11 33.04 11.83 19.29
CA SER A 11 31.67 11.93 18.80
C SER A 11 31.04 13.29 19.11
N GLN A 12 30.02 13.62 18.30
CA GLN A 12 28.93 14.57 18.51
C GLN A 12 29.02 15.94 17.80
N SER A 13 27.95 16.18 17.02
CA SER A 13 27.39 17.48 16.63
C SER A 13 28.30 18.49 15.93
N SER A 14 28.43 18.35 14.60
CA SER A 14 28.60 19.46 13.65
C SER A 14 28.64 18.92 12.20
N LYS A 15 27.54 18.33 11.73
CA LYS A 15 27.24 18.23 10.29
C LYS A 15 25.97 19.06 10.10
N TYR A 16 25.94 19.89 9.05
CA TYR A 16 24.88 20.86 8.72
C TYR A 16 25.00 22.25 9.36
N ASP A 17 26.15 22.91 9.12
CA ASP A 17 26.16 24.37 9.03
C ASP A 17 26.01 24.78 7.55
N GLY A 18 24.78 25.18 7.19
CA GLY A 18 24.52 26.32 6.30
C GLY A 18 25.00 26.31 4.84
N ALA A 19 24.71 25.28 4.04
CA ALA A 19 24.67 25.41 2.57
C ALA A 19 23.37 24.81 2.02
N PRO A 20 22.52 25.57 1.31
CA PRO A 20 21.27 25.06 0.78
C PRO A 20 21.54 24.31 -0.55
N TRP A 21 21.07 23.06 -0.59
CA TRP A 21 20.85 22.19 -1.77
C TRP A 21 22.07 21.51 -2.43
N SER A 22 22.11 20.16 -2.36
CA SER A 22 22.85 19.30 -3.29
C SER A 22 21.86 18.52 -4.17
N VAL A 23 21.11 19.22 -5.02
CA VAL A 23 20.33 18.59 -6.10
C VAL A 23 21.25 18.53 -7.32
N SER A 24 21.64 17.31 -7.72
CA SER A 24 22.50 16.91 -8.85
C SER A 24 23.78 17.74 -9.15
N ILE A 25 24.95 17.10 -9.05
CA ILE A 25 26.23 17.70 -9.45
C ILE A 25 26.20 17.93 -10.97
N VAL A 26 26.02 19.19 -11.39
CA VAL A 26 26.08 19.58 -12.79
C VAL A 26 27.43 19.15 -13.39
N PRO A 27 27.46 18.30 -14.43
CA PRO A 27 28.71 17.77 -14.97
C PRO A 27 29.76 18.83 -15.29
N VAL A 28 31.04 18.51 -15.17
CA VAL A 28 32.11 19.48 -15.43
C VAL A 28 32.23 19.72 -16.94
N LEU A 29 32.20 20.98 -17.34
CA LEU A 29 32.52 21.38 -18.72
C LEU A 29 33.98 20.96 -19.03
N PRO A 30 34.22 20.26 -20.14
CA PRO A 30 35.55 19.83 -20.51
C PRO A 30 36.42 21.04 -20.81
N LYS A 31 37.71 20.94 -20.52
CA LYS A 31 38.68 22.01 -20.79
C LYS A 31 38.69 22.43 -22.27
N SER A 32 38.32 21.51 -23.17
CA SER A 32 38.24 21.68 -24.62
C SER A 32 36.91 22.27 -25.13
N TYR A 33 36.00 22.68 -24.23
CA TYR A 33 34.76 23.31 -24.64
C TYR A 33 35.01 24.69 -25.27
N ILE A 34 34.44 24.92 -26.45
CA ILE A 34 34.45 26.21 -27.14
C ILE A 34 33.07 26.86 -26.98
N PRO A 35 32.97 28.05 -26.35
CA PRO A 35 31.72 28.76 -26.18
C PRO A 35 31.01 29.06 -27.50
N ARG A 36 29.69 28.91 -27.52
CA ARG A 36 28.81 29.24 -28.64
C ARG A 36 27.83 30.32 -28.22
N LEU A 37 28.34 31.53 -28.02
CA LEU A 37 27.61 32.64 -27.40
C LEU A 37 26.22 32.91 -28.01
N GLU A 38 26.07 32.83 -29.34
CA GLU A 38 24.78 33.01 -30.01
C GLU A 38 23.80 31.87 -29.69
N ASP A 39 24.24 30.61 -29.79
CA ASP A 39 23.42 29.43 -29.46
C ASP A 39 23.06 29.39 -27.97
N GLU A 40 24.02 29.72 -27.09
CA GLU A 40 23.83 29.80 -25.64
C GLU A 40 22.80 30.86 -25.28
N GLN A 41 22.86 32.03 -25.92
CA GLN A 41 21.91 33.11 -25.69
C GLN A 41 20.51 32.77 -26.20
N GLN A 42 20.40 32.11 -27.37
CA GLN A 42 19.10 31.70 -27.90
C GLN A 42 18.45 30.62 -27.05
N LEU A 43 19.20 29.58 -26.64
CA LEU A 43 18.68 28.55 -25.75
C LEU A 43 18.31 29.12 -24.37
N ARG A 44 19.10 30.07 -23.84
CA ARG A 44 18.77 30.79 -22.60
C ARG A 44 17.44 31.53 -22.73
N ASN A 45 17.23 32.25 -23.83
CA ASN A 45 15.99 33.00 -24.04
C ASN A 45 14.77 32.07 -24.17
N CYS A 46 14.91 30.93 -24.88
CA CYS A 46 13.84 29.92 -24.93
C CYS A 46 13.57 29.31 -23.56
N LEU A 47 14.61 29.08 -22.75
CA LEU A 47 14.45 28.48 -21.43
C LEU A 47 13.81 29.43 -20.42
N LEU A 48 14.04 30.73 -20.53
CA LEU A 48 13.52 31.76 -19.62
C LEU A 48 12.20 32.38 -20.10
N ASP A 49 11.54 31.78 -21.09
CA ASP A 49 10.22 32.22 -21.57
C ASP A 49 9.12 31.66 -20.65
N ASP A 50 8.55 32.51 -19.79
CA ASP A 50 7.50 32.12 -18.84
C ASP A 50 6.20 31.67 -19.55
N ASP A 51 5.98 32.06 -20.81
CA ASP A 51 4.81 31.62 -21.59
C ASP A 51 4.97 30.16 -22.08
N HIS A 52 6.19 29.62 -22.09
CA HIS A 52 6.54 28.28 -22.58
C HIS A 52 7.45 27.54 -21.59
N PRO A 53 6.91 26.93 -20.53
CA PRO A 53 7.72 26.25 -19.50
C PRO A 53 8.43 24.99 -20.02
N VAL A 54 8.13 24.53 -21.24
CA VAL A 54 8.77 23.36 -21.87
C VAL A 54 9.55 23.82 -23.12
N CYS A 55 10.87 23.62 -23.09
CA CYS A 55 11.79 23.91 -24.19
C CYS A 55 12.36 22.61 -24.78
N LEU A 56 12.40 22.50 -26.11
CA LEU A 56 12.91 21.34 -26.82
C LEU A 56 14.14 21.71 -27.67
N LEU A 57 15.32 21.22 -27.25
CA LEU A 57 16.57 21.33 -27.98
C LEU A 57 16.74 20.14 -28.95
N LYS A 58 16.72 20.41 -30.26
CA LYS A 58 16.96 19.42 -31.32
C LYS A 58 18.24 19.67 -32.08
N SER A 59 18.69 18.64 -32.80
CA SER A 59 19.71 18.79 -33.84
C SER A 59 19.07 19.09 -35.19
N ALA A 60 19.69 19.97 -35.96
CA ALA A 60 19.43 20.05 -37.39
C ALA A 60 19.62 18.67 -38.04
N GLU A 61 18.61 18.21 -38.78
CA GLU A 61 18.61 16.91 -39.51
C GLU A 61 18.85 15.66 -38.64
N GLY A 62 18.59 15.71 -37.33
CA GLY A 62 18.73 14.54 -36.44
C GLY A 62 20.17 14.13 -36.12
N VAL A 63 21.16 14.99 -36.40
CA VAL A 63 22.58 14.63 -36.34
C VAL A 63 23.09 14.51 -34.90
N GLY A 64 23.63 13.33 -34.55
CA GLY A 64 24.36 13.07 -33.32
C GLY A 64 25.74 13.76 -33.25
N GLY A 65 26.25 14.04 -32.05
CA GLY A 65 27.59 14.62 -31.87
C GLY A 65 27.74 16.10 -32.23
N ILE A 66 26.62 16.81 -32.44
CA ILE A 66 26.59 18.25 -32.75
C ILE A 66 26.92 19.15 -31.53
N GLY A 67 26.85 18.61 -30.32
CA GLY A 67 27.18 19.30 -29.06
C GLY A 67 25.99 19.75 -28.22
N LYS A 68 24.79 19.16 -28.40
CA LYS A 68 23.58 19.48 -27.61
C LYS A 68 23.83 19.38 -26.11
N SER A 69 24.33 18.24 -25.64
CA SER A 69 24.69 17.97 -24.23
C SER A 69 25.59 19.06 -23.64
N TRP A 70 26.61 19.47 -24.38
CA TRP A 70 27.56 20.50 -23.93
C TRP A 70 26.95 21.90 -23.93
N LEU A 71 26.08 22.21 -24.89
CA LEU A 71 25.33 23.47 -24.91
C LEU A 71 24.37 23.55 -23.72
N THR A 72 23.60 22.50 -23.47
CA THR A 72 22.73 22.36 -22.32
C THR A 72 23.51 22.56 -21.01
N LEU A 73 24.68 21.92 -20.90
CA LEU A 73 25.54 22.05 -19.73
C LEU A 73 26.08 23.46 -19.51
N ALA A 74 26.42 24.16 -20.59
CA ALA A 74 26.88 25.56 -20.53
C ALA A 74 25.75 26.49 -20.08
N VAL A 75 24.54 26.34 -20.63
CA VAL A 75 23.37 27.13 -20.25
C VAL A 75 22.90 26.83 -18.82
N ALA A 76 22.93 25.57 -18.39
CA ALA A 76 22.62 25.17 -17.02
C ALA A 76 23.58 25.78 -15.96
N ARG A 77 24.81 26.12 -16.36
CA ARG A 77 25.82 26.77 -15.52
C ARG A 77 25.79 28.29 -15.61
N ASP A 78 24.90 28.85 -16.42
CA ASP A 78 24.77 30.29 -16.57
C ASP A 78 24.21 30.92 -15.29
N PRO A 79 24.88 31.93 -14.70
CA PRO A 79 24.39 32.59 -13.50
C PRO A 79 22.97 33.16 -13.63
N ALA A 80 22.57 33.60 -14.83
CA ALA A 80 21.22 34.12 -15.05
C ALA A 80 20.16 33.01 -15.01
N VAL A 81 20.49 31.81 -15.50
CA VAL A 81 19.59 30.64 -15.43
C VAL A 81 19.51 30.14 -13.99
N GLN A 82 20.64 30.03 -13.29
CA GLN A 82 20.67 29.61 -11.89
C GLN A 82 19.91 30.57 -10.96
N ALA A 83 19.92 31.87 -11.28
CA ALA A 83 19.17 32.86 -10.52
C ALA A 83 17.64 32.72 -10.68
N GLN A 84 17.15 32.21 -11.82
CA GLN A 84 15.73 31.99 -12.06
C GLN A 84 15.20 30.71 -11.38
N PHE A 85 16.07 29.74 -11.12
CA PHE A 85 15.72 28.45 -10.52
C PHE A 85 16.42 28.25 -9.16
N PRO A 86 16.01 28.97 -8.11
CA PRO A 86 16.67 28.95 -6.81
C PRO A 86 16.56 27.60 -6.08
N ASP A 87 15.58 26.77 -6.42
CA ASP A 87 15.38 25.46 -5.81
C ASP A 87 16.25 24.36 -6.46
N GLY A 88 17.04 24.71 -7.48
CA GLY A 88 18.08 23.86 -8.08
C GLY A 88 17.73 23.31 -9.46
N MET A 89 18.46 22.26 -9.86
CA MET A 89 18.31 21.60 -11.16
C MET A 89 18.35 20.08 -11.03
N LEU A 90 17.47 19.40 -11.77
CA LEU A 90 17.41 17.95 -11.86
C LEU A 90 17.81 17.50 -13.27
N TRP A 91 18.89 16.74 -13.41
CA TRP A 91 19.37 16.21 -14.68
C TRP A 91 19.11 14.72 -14.78
N ILE A 92 18.36 14.30 -15.81
CA ILE A 92 17.96 12.90 -16.04
C ILE A 92 18.30 12.52 -17.48
N SER A 93 19.07 11.45 -17.64
CA SER A 93 19.39 10.87 -18.94
C SER A 93 18.47 9.67 -19.21
N LEU A 94 17.63 9.72 -20.26
CA LEU A 94 16.65 8.67 -20.57
C LEU A 94 17.28 7.51 -21.36
N GLY A 95 17.89 7.81 -22.51
CA GLY A 95 18.33 6.79 -23.45
C GLY A 95 17.14 6.11 -24.18
N PRO A 96 17.41 5.05 -24.97
CA PRO A 96 16.43 4.44 -25.89
C PRO A 96 15.42 3.46 -25.24
N ASP A 97 15.72 2.93 -24.06
CA ASP A 97 14.87 2.00 -23.29
C ASP A 97 14.88 2.42 -21.80
N PRO A 98 14.27 3.57 -21.45
CA PRO A 98 14.35 4.14 -20.11
C PRO A 98 13.50 3.38 -19.09
N ASP A 99 14.05 3.15 -17.90
CA ASP A 99 13.31 2.68 -16.73
C ASP A 99 12.66 3.88 -16.02
N LEU A 100 11.56 4.38 -16.58
CA LEU A 100 10.92 5.64 -16.17
C LEU A 100 10.51 5.65 -14.69
N LEU A 101 10.03 4.53 -14.16
CA LEU A 101 9.64 4.41 -12.75
C LEU A 101 10.86 4.61 -11.84
N THR A 102 11.98 3.96 -12.16
CA THR A 102 13.22 4.10 -11.38
C THR A 102 13.78 5.51 -11.49
N LEU A 103 13.79 6.10 -12.69
CA LEU A 103 14.28 7.46 -12.92
C LEU A 103 13.44 8.50 -12.17
N ILE A 104 12.11 8.42 -12.23
CA ILE A 104 11.22 9.35 -11.50
C ILE A 104 11.28 9.09 -9.99
N GLY A 105 11.36 7.82 -9.56
CA GLY A 105 11.52 7.48 -8.15
C GLY A 105 12.82 8.07 -7.58
N SER A 106 13.94 7.94 -8.29
CA SER A 106 15.21 8.54 -7.87
C SER A 106 15.15 10.08 -7.85
N ALA A 107 14.44 10.69 -8.80
CA ALA A 107 14.18 12.13 -8.82
C ALA A 107 13.36 12.58 -7.60
N ILE A 108 12.30 11.86 -7.25
CA ILE A 108 11.47 12.13 -6.06
C ILE A 108 12.30 12.03 -4.79
N ALA A 109 13.09 10.96 -4.64
CA ALA A 109 13.97 10.79 -3.47
C ALA A 109 15.03 11.90 -3.35
N GLN A 110 15.53 12.43 -4.48
CA GLN A 110 16.45 13.58 -4.49
C GLN A 110 15.76 14.89 -4.10
N LEU A 111 14.48 15.08 -4.49
CA LEU A 111 13.71 16.28 -4.15
C LEU A 111 13.22 16.26 -2.71
N GLU A 112 12.82 15.10 -2.21
CA GLU A 112 12.22 14.91 -0.89
C GLU A 112 12.48 13.48 -0.39
N ALA A 113 13.50 13.31 0.46
CA ALA A 113 13.95 12.00 0.93
C ALA A 113 12.86 11.22 1.70
N ASP A 114 11.97 11.93 2.37
CA ASP A 114 10.93 11.36 3.23
C ASP A 114 9.66 10.95 2.45
N CYS A 115 9.57 11.31 1.17
CA CYS A 115 8.44 10.92 0.33
C CYS A 115 8.43 9.39 0.10
N PRO A 116 7.27 8.72 0.21
CA PRO A 116 7.15 7.31 -0.20
C PRO A 116 7.41 7.19 -1.71
N LEU A 117 8.33 6.28 -2.06
CA LEU A 117 8.78 6.07 -3.44
C LEU A 117 7.71 5.41 -4.31
N PRO A 118 7.33 5.96 -5.46
CA PRO A 118 6.23 5.41 -6.24
C PRO A 118 6.47 3.95 -6.65
N THR A 119 5.39 3.17 -6.64
CA THR A 119 5.40 1.76 -7.10
C THR A 119 4.85 1.61 -8.52
N THR A 120 4.10 2.60 -9.02
CA THR A 120 3.66 2.68 -10.42
C THR A 120 4.09 3.98 -11.12
N LEU A 121 4.23 3.94 -12.45
CA LEU A 121 4.57 5.13 -13.24
C LEU A 121 3.53 6.27 -13.16
N PRO A 122 2.20 6.02 -13.22
CA PRO A 122 1.21 7.06 -13.03
C PRO A 122 1.26 7.71 -11.64
N GLN A 123 1.53 6.92 -10.59
CA GLN A 123 1.76 7.44 -9.25
C GLN A 123 3.02 8.30 -9.20
N ALA A 124 4.12 7.82 -9.78
CA ALA A 124 5.40 8.53 -9.86
C ALA A 124 5.22 9.92 -10.49
N SER A 125 4.54 9.96 -11.64
CA SER A 125 4.23 11.22 -12.34
C SER A 125 3.35 12.15 -11.49
N ARG A 126 2.31 11.64 -10.83
CA ARG A 126 1.46 12.45 -9.92
C ARG A 126 2.25 13.03 -8.76
N GLN A 127 3.07 12.21 -8.09
CA GLN A 127 3.90 12.65 -6.96
C GLN A 127 4.92 13.70 -7.40
N LEU A 128 5.66 13.45 -8.49
CA LEU A 128 6.60 14.42 -9.05
C LEU A 128 5.92 15.76 -9.35
N ARG A 129 4.76 15.74 -10.03
CA ARG A 129 3.99 16.97 -10.30
C ARG A 129 3.55 17.70 -9.04
N SER A 130 3.16 16.98 -7.98
CA SER A 130 2.80 17.57 -6.69
C SER A 130 3.99 18.26 -6.04
N LEU A 131 5.17 17.64 -6.07
CA LEU A 131 6.41 18.22 -5.53
C LEU A 131 6.84 19.47 -6.29
N LEU A 132 6.65 19.49 -7.62
CA LEU A 132 7.00 20.63 -8.47
C LEU A 132 6.04 21.83 -8.33
N LYS A 133 4.82 21.62 -7.84
CA LYS A 133 3.79 22.67 -7.73
C LYS A 133 4.25 23.88 -6.89
N HIS A 134 5.07 23.63 -5.89
CA HIS A 134 5.54 24.66 -4.96
C HIS A 134 7.02 25.02 -5.12
N ARG A 135 7.68 24.54 -6.18
CA ARG A 135 9.11 24.73 -6.43
C ARG A 135 9.41 25.44 -7.75
N GLN A 136 10.54 26.12 -7.79
CA GLN A 136 11.14 26.83 -8.93
C GLN A 136 12.41 26.10 -9.35
N LEU A 137 12.23 25.00 -10.09
CA LEU A 137 13.30 24.07 -10.44
C LEU A 137 13.42 23.89 -11.96
N LEU A 138 14.66 23.74 -12.44
CA LEU A 138 14.93 23.36 -13.82
C LEU A 138 15.09 21.84 -13.94
N MET A 139 14.27 21.20 -14.77
CA MET A 139 14.41 19.79 -15.10
C MET A 139 15.01 19.63 -16.50
N VAL A 140 16.05 18.82 -16.63
CA VAL A 140 16.71 18.52 -17.90
C VAL A 140 16.54 17.04 -18.23
N LEU A 141 15.85 16.72 -19.32
CA LEU A 141 15.73 15.38 -19.88
C LEU A 141 16.68 15.24 -21.06
N GLU A 142 17.78 14.52 -20.87
CA GLU A 142 18.80 14.29 -21.88
C GLU A 142 18.59 12.97 -22.62
N ASP A 143 18.94 12.99 -23.92
CA ASP A 143 18.94 11.83 -24.82
C ASP A 143 17.57 11.17 -24.89
N VAL A 144 16.54 11.97 -25.18
CA VAL A 144 15.16 11.50 -25.38
C VAL A 144 14.98 10.93 -26.78
N TRP A 145 14.53 9.67 -26.87
CA TRP A 145 14.33 8.96 -28.13
C TRP A 145 12.86 8.91 -28.57
N VAL A 146 11.94 8.88 -27.59
CA VAL A 146 10.50 8.70 -27.79
C VAL A 146 9.76 9.85 -27.12
N ALA A 147 8.75 10.42 -27.79
CA ALA A 147 8.03 11.59 -27.29
C ALA A 147 7.13 11.24 -26.10
N GLU A 148 6.56 10.03 -26.10
CA GLU A 148 5.70 9.51 -25.05
C GLU A 148 6.42 9.43 -23.69
N ASP A 149 7.72 9.16 -23.68
CA ASP A 149 8.55 9.05 -22.46
C ASP A 149 8.73 10.39 -21.72
N VAL A 150 8.39 11.52 -22.36
CA VAL A 150 8.45 12.87 -21.77
C VAL A 150 7.20 13.15 -20.94
N GLN A 151 6.05 12.56 -21.27
CA GLN A 151 4.76 12.87 -20.62
C GLN A 151 4.77 12.70 -19.08
N PRO A 152 5.42 11.68 -18.50
CA PRO A 152 5.46 11.52 -17.04
C PRO A 152 6.15 12.67 -16.29
N PHE A 153 7.06 13.39 -16.96
CA PHE A 153 7.83 14.51 -16.41
C PHE A 153 7.21 15.88 -16.71
N TRP A 154 6.06 15.90 -17.38
CA TRP A 154 5.48 17.13 -17.89
C TRP A 154 5.14 18.11 -16.75
N VAL A 155 5.54 19.37 -16.93
CA VAL A 155 5.30 20.46 -16.00
C VAL A 155 4.10 21.26 -16.48
N VAL A 156 3.16 21.58 -15.58
CA VAL A 156 1.93 22.32 -15.92
C VAL A 156 2.22 23.82 -15.99
N GLN A 157 1.51 24.57 -16.84
CA GLN A 157 1.69 26.02 -17.04
C GLN A 157 1.59 26.86 -15.76
N ASP A 158 0.88 26.39 -14.74
CA ASP A 158 0.76 27.09 -13.45
C ASP A 158 1.99 26.90 -12.54
N ASN A 159 2.97 26.07 -12.93
CA ASN A 159 4.19 25.84 -12.16
C ASN A 159 5.29 26.81 -12.59
N ARG A 160 6.10 27.26 -11.63
CA ARG A 160 7.31 28.06 -11.87
C ARG A 160 8.55 27.23 -12.21
N SER A 161 8.36 25.93 -12.43
CA SER A 161 9.43 24.99 -12.81
C SER A 161 9.43 24.82 -14.32
N HIS A 162 10.61 24.68 -14.93
CA HIS A 162 10.75 24.57 -16.39
C HIS A 162 11.35 23.21 -16.77
N LEU A 163 11.03 22.72 -17.95
CA LEU A 163 11.48 21.44 -18.52
C LEU A 163 12.26 21.68 -19.81
N LEU A 164 13.52 21.28 -19.82
CA LEU A 164 14.38 21.27 -21.00
C LEU A 164 14.55 19.83 -21.52
N VAL A 165 14.00 19.57 -22.70
CA VAL A 165 14.11 18.28 -23.38
C VAL A 165 15.21 18.36 -24.44
N VAL A 166 16.17 17.44 -24.38
CA VAL A 166 17.28 17.35 -25.34
C VAL A 166 17.14 16.07 -26.15
N SER A 167 16.89 16.22 -27.45
CA SER A 167 16.64 15.09 -28.34
C SER A 167 17.33 15.24 -29.70
N ARG A 168 17.43 14.13 -30.44
CA ARG A 168 17.92 14.14 -31.81
C ARG A 168 16.81 14.55 -32.78
N ASP A 169 15.65 13.91 -32.72
CA ASP A 169 14.63 13.97 -33.77
C ASP A 169 13.22 13.56 -33.30
N ILE A 170 12.79 14.03 -32.11
CA ILE A 170 11.38 13.89 -31.68
C ILE A 170 10.57 15.13 -32.07
N GLN A 171 9.25 15.08 -31.94
CA GLN A 171 8.37 16.25 -32.05
C GLN A 171 7.53 16.39 -30.78
N LEU A 172 7.50 17.60 -30.20
CA LEU A 172 6.65 17.94 -29.06
C LEU A 172 5.88 19.22 -29.40
N PRO A 173 4.60 19.13 -29.82
CA PRO A 173 3.84 20.29 -30.30
C PRO A 173 3.68 21.43 -29.29
N GLU A 174 3.71 21.11 -28.00
CA GLU A 174 3.50 22.04 -26.89
C GLU A 174 4.82 22.68 -26.37
N ALA A 175 5.97 22.30 -26.94
CA ALA A 175 7.28 22.79 -26.52
C ALA A 175 7.82 23.88 -27.46
N GLN A 176 8.53 24.86 -26.90
CA GLN A 176 9.28 25.82 -27.70
C GLN A 176 10.54 25.15 -28.29
N GLU A 177 10.61 25.05 -29.62
CA GLU A 177 11.68 24.32 -30.29
C GLU A 177 12.89 25.21 -30.60
N TYR A 178 14.08 24.76 -30.22
CA TYR A 178 15.35 25.31 -30.65
C TYR A 178 16.17 24.28 -31.44
N ILE A 179 16.49 24.60 -32.70
CA ILE A 179 17.22 23.69 -33.60
C ILE A 179 18.69 24.10 -33.65
N LEU A 180 19.54 23.29 -33.03
CA LEU A 180 20.98 23.50 -33.01
C LEU A 180 21.62 23.09 -34.34
N SER A 181 22.43 23.99 -34.90
CA SER A 181 23.21 23.78 -36.12
C SER A 181 24.68 23.44 -35.81
N GLY A 182 25.44 23.09 -36.85
CA GLY A 182 26.89 22.84 -36.74
C GLY A 182 27.66 24.09 -36.31
N MET A 183 28.91 23.90 -35.85
CA MET A 183 29.75 25.05 -35.44
C MET A 183 30.03 26.01 -36.61
N SER A 184 30.30 27.27 -36.30
CA SER A 184 30.92 28.18 -37.26
C SER A 184 32.32 27.68 -37.66
N ALA A 185 32.81 28.15 -38.81
CA ALA A 185 34.14 27.77 -39.29
C ALA A 185 35.27 28.17 -38.33
N ASP A 186 35.13 29.31 -37.65
CA ASP A 186 36.12 29.80 -36.70
C ASP A 186 36.12 28.98 -35.41
N GLN A 187 34.94 28.68 -34.86
CA GLN A 187 34.79 27.78 -33.70
C GLN A 187 35.34 26.38 -33.99
N ALA A 188 35.06 25.83 -35.17
CA ALA A 188 35.56 24.52 -35.58
C ALA A 188 37.08 24.47 -35.66
N LEU A 189 37.73 25.52 -36.18
CA LEU A 189 39.19 25.62 -36.23
C LEU A 189 39.78 25.82 -34.83
N GLN A 190 39.16 26.66 -34.01
CA GLN A 190 39.59 26.89 -32.63
C GLN A 190 39.56 25.60 -31.81
N LEU A 191 38.50 24.79 -31.97
CA LEU A 191 38.38 23.47 -31.33
C LEU A 191 39.53 22.53 -31.75
N VAL A 192 39.85 22.47 -33.04
CA VAL A 192 40.96 21.65 -33.54
C VAL A 192 42.31 22.14 -33.01
N GLU A 193 42.56 23.45 -33.02
CA GLU A 193 43.81 24.04 -32.50
C GLU A 193 43.99 23.78 -31.01
N GLN A 194 42.91 23.89 -30.24
CA GLN A 194 42.91 23.59 -28.81
C GLN A 194 43.20 22.11 -28.53
N GLN A 195 42.63 21.20 -29.31
CA GLN A 195 42.88 19.75 -29.18
C GLN A 195 44.31 19.38 -29.56
N LEU A 196 44.88 20.01 -30.58
CA LEU A 196 46.27 19.79 -30.97
C LEU A 196 47.29 20.45 -30.02
N GLY A 197 46.83 21.33 -29.11
CA GLY A 197 47.68 22.10 -28.20
C GLY A 197 48.56 23.14 -28.88
N GLN A 198 48.33 23.44 -30.16
CA GLN A 198 49.13 24.37 -30.96
C GLN A 198 48.31 25.03 -32.08
N PRO A 199 48.60 26.29 -32.43
CA PRO A 199 47.91 26.98 -33.52
C PRO A 199 48.27 26.35 -34.88
N LEU A 200 47.29 26.20 -35.76
CA LEU A 200 47.50 25.68 -37.11
C LEU A 200 47.95 26.81 -38.03
N THR A 201 49.03 26.58 -38.78
CA THR A 201 49.59 27.53 -39.75
C THR A 201 49.71 26.92 -41.15
N GLY A 202 49.76 27.78 -42.19
CA GLY A 202 50.05 27.38 -43.57
C GLY A 202 49.07 26.36 -44.19
N GLU A 203 49.61 25.27 -44.74
CA GLU A 203 48.82 24.21 -45.40
C GLU A 203 48.00 23.37 -44.43
N ALA A 204 48.47 23.18 -43.19
CA ALA A 204 47.77 22.40 -42.18
C ALA A 204 46.43 23.05 -41.79
N ARG A 205 46.41 24.38 -41.62
CA ARG A 205 45.17 25.14 -41.37
C ARG A 205 44.19 25.04 -42.54
N LYS A 206 44.70 25.11 -43.79
CA LYS A 206 43.86 24.95 -45.00
C LYS A 206 43.27 23.55 -45.10
N ALA A 207 44.05 22.52 -44.79
CA ALA A 207 43.58 21.13 -44.81
C ALA A 207 42.54 20.87 -43.71
N ALA A 208 42.79 21.33 -42.47
CA ALA A 208 41.84 21.25 -41.37
C ALA A 208 40.54 22.00 -41.66
N SER A 209 40.60 23.20 -42.25
CA SER A 209 39.40 23.97 -42.66
C SER A 209 38.57 23.24 -43.72
N ARG A 210 39.22 22.63 -44.72
CA ARG A 210 38.54 21.80 -45.72
C ARG A 210 37.89 20.57 -45.09
N PHE A 211 38.58 19.92 -44.15
CA PHE A 211 38.04 18.80 -43.41
C PHE A 211 36.84 19.20 -42.55
N ALA A 212 36.92 20.31 -41.82
CA ALA A 212 35.83 20.84 -41.02
C ALA A 212 34.57 21.07 -41.85
N LYS A 213 34.72 21.68 -43.04
CA LYS A 213 33.61 21.81 -43.99
C LYS A 213 33.08 20.46 -44.49
N ALA A 214 33.98 19.51 -44.74
CA ALA A 214 33.62 18.17 -45.22
C ALA A 214 32.86 17.34 -44.17
N VAL A 215 33.07 17.54 -42.87
CA VAL A 215 32.28 16.87 -41.81
C VAL A 215 31.05 17.67 -41.40
N GLY A 216 30.80 18.84 -42.00
CA GLY A 216 29.68 19.73 -41.66
C GLY A 216 29.86 20.41 -40.29
N TYR A 217 31.11 20.70 -39.90
CA TYR A 217 31.46 21.41 -38.68
C TYR A 217 30.94 20.76 -37.38
N LEU A 218 30.85 19.42 -37.35
CA LEU A 218 30.45 18.67 -36.16
C LEU A 218 31.61 18.55 -35.16
N PRO A 219 31.41 18.96 -33.88
CA PRO A 219 32.45 18.89 -32.85
C PRO A 219 33.05 17.50 -32.68
N LEU A 220 32.22 16.46 -32.58
CA LEU A 220 32.71 15.11 -32.30
C LEU A 220 33.65 14.62 -33.42
N SER A 221 33.27 14.80 -34.68
CA SER A 221 34.12 14.42 -35.82
C SER A 221 35.42 15.22 -35.86
N LEU A 222 35.40 16.49 -35.46
CA LEU A 222 36.59 17.33 -35.39
C LEU A 222 37.55 16.87 -34.30
N VAL A 223 37.03 16.58 -33.10
CA VAL A 223 37.84 16.10 -31.96
C VAL A 223 38.48 14.75 -32.30
N LEU A 224 37.71 13.81 -32.85
CA LEU A 224 38.22 12.50 -33.24
C LEU A 224 39.29 12.59 -34.33
N ALA A 225 39.09 13.44 -35.34
CA ALA A 225 40.09 13.65 -36.38
C ALA A 225 41.34 14.35 -35.86
N ALA A 226 41.19 15.36 -35.00
CA ALA A 226 42.32 16.07 -34.40
C ALA A 226 43.19 15.11 -33.57
N GLN A 227 42.56 14.22 -32.80
CA GLN A 227 43.27 13.19 -32.03
C GLN A 227 44.07 12.24 -32.92
N GLN A 228 43.46 11.73 -34.00
CA GLN A 228 44.17 10.84 -34.95
C GLN A 228 45.39 11.51 -35.60
N VAL A 229 45.27 12.80 -35.92
CA VAL A 229 46.35 13.60 -36.48
C VAL A 229 47.44 13.86 -35.45
N TRP A 230 47.06 14.13 -34.20
CA TRP A 230 47.99 14.31 -33.09
C TRP A 230 48.78 13.03 -32.79
N ASP A 231 48.12 11.87 -32.77
CA ASP A 231 48.73 10.55 -32.60
C ASP A 231 49.62 10.14 -33.80
N GLY A 232 49.62 10.92 -34.89
CA GLY A 232 50.40 10.64 -36.10
C GLY A 232 49.87 9.48 -36.95
N THR A 233 48.69 8.95 -36.62
CA THR A 233 48.09 7.79 -37.29
C THR A 233 47.64 8.11 -38.72
N VAL A 234 47.11 9.32 -38.94
CA VAL A 234 46.55 9.77 -40.22
C VAL A 234 46.83 11.26 -40.44
N THR A 235 46.93 11.71 -41.70
CA THR A 235 47.01 13.14 -42.05
C THR A 235 45.64 13.70 -42.47
N TRP A 236 45.42 15.01 -42.31
CA TRP A 236 44.20 15.68 -42.76
C TRP A 236 43.86 15.41 -44.24
N GLN A 237 44.89 15.34 -45.11
CA GLN A 237 44.71 15.03 -46.52
C GLN A 237 44.24 13.61 -46.76
N ARG A 238 44.73 12.64 -45.99
CA ARG A 238 44.31 11.24 -46.12
C ARG A 238 42.84 11.05 -45.69
N LEU A 239 42.42 11.65 -44.57
CA LEU A 239 41.02 11.64 -44.14
C LEU A 239 40.08 12.27 -45.19
N LEU A 240 40.52 13.39 -45.77
CA LEU A 240 39.79 14.04 -46.86
C LEU A 240 39.73 13.17 -48.12
N THR A 241 40.83 12.52 -48.51
CA THR A 241 40.87 11.72 -49.75
C THR A 241 40.00 10.47 -49.62
N GLU A 242 40.06 9.78 -48.47
CA GLU A 242 39.23 8.61 -48.18
C GLU A 242 37.75 8.98 -48.05
N GLY A 243 37.41 10.13 -47.44
CA GLY A 243 36.03 10.62 -47.34
C GLY A 243 35.43 11.17 -48.64
N THR A 244 36.28 11.49 -49.64
CA THR A 244 35.85 12.13 -50.91
C THR A 244 36.03 11.25 -52.14
N ALA A 245 36.48 10.00 -51.97
CA ALA A 245 36.55 9.02 -53.04
C ALA A 245 35.15 8.83 -53.69
N PRO A 246 35.07 8.76 -55.04
CA PRO A 246 33.80 8.49 -55.72
C PRO A 246 33.26 7.14 -55.28
N ALA A 247 31.94 7.06 -55.05
CA ALA A 247 31.31 5.75 -54.92
C ALA A 247 31.61 4.99 -56.21
N ALA A 248 32.23 3.81 -56.10
CA ALA A 248 32.26 2.88 -57.22
C ALA A 248 30.80 2.72 -57.70
N GLN A 249 30.58 2.94 -59.00
CA GLN A 249 29.26 3.07 -59.62
C GLN A 249 28.33 1.90 -59.24
N ASP A 250 27.20 2.23 -58.62
CA ASP A 250 26.03 1.36 -58.51
C ASP A 250 25.45 1.12 -59.90
N SER A 251 25.63 -0.08 -60.44
CA SER A 251 24.82 -0.60 -61.55
C SER A 251 24.37 -2.01 -61.19
N GLY A 252 23.08 -2.16 -60.93
CA GLY A 252 22.39 -3.43 -60.66
C GLY A 252 21.07 -3.15 -59.95
N GLN A 253 20.07 -2.62 -60.65
CA GLN A 253 18.93 -3.39 -61.15
C GLN A 253 18.28 -4.25 -60.06
N ASP A 254 17.13 -3.76 -59.60
CA ASP A 254 16.09 -4.53 -58.93
C ASP A 254 15.79 -5.80 -59.76
N GLY A 255 16.01 -6.95 -59.16
CA GLY A 255 15.80 -8.25 -59.79
C GLY A 255 15.69 -9.35 -58.75
N GLU A 256 14.46 -9.72 -58.42
CA GLU A 256 14.11 -11.00 -57.82
C GLU A 256 14.71 -12.14 -58.66
N GLN A 257 15.62 -12.95 -58.08
CA GLN A 257 15.60 -14.42 -58.14
C GLN A 257 16.88 -15.03 -57.54
N ALA A 258 16.67 -16.19 -56.92
CA ALA A 258 17.59 -16.95 -56.10
C ALA A 258 18.82 -17.52 -56.82
N GLY A 259 19.93 -17.71 -56.09
CA GLY A 259 20.98 -18.66 -56.46
C GLY A 259 22.40 -18.31 -56.00
N THR A 260 22.82 -18.93 -54.88
CA THR A 260 24.18 -19.40 -54.56
C THR A 260 25.38 -18.42 -54.53
N ASP A 261 25.93 -18.31 -53.32
CA ASP A 261 27.31 -17.94 -52.90
C ASP A 261 27.73 -16.45 -52.93
N PRO A 262 27.63 -15.72 -51.78
CA PRO A 262 28.15 -14.37 -51.63
C PRO A 262 29.34 -14.31 -50.64
N GLY A 263 30.34 -15.19 -50.77
CA GLY A 263 31.57 -15.08 -49.98
C GLY A 263 32.48 -13.94 -50.44
N ARG A 264 32.68 -12.92 -49.57
CA ARG A 264 33.81 -11.95 -49.52
C ARG A 264 33.68 -10.55 -50.15
N GLY A 265 32.57 -10.16 -50.77
CA GLY A 265 32.46 -8.82 -51.41
C GLY A 265 31.44 -7.85 -50.83
N ALA A 266 30.32 -8.35 -50.30
CA ALA A 266 29.11 -7.57 -50.04
C ALA A 266 28.92 -7.20 -48.55
N GLU A 267 29.42 -8.00 -47.61
CA GLU A 267 29.12 -7.84 -46.17
C GLU A 267 29.80 -6.61 -45.53
N GLN A 268 30.96 -6.18 -46.01
CA GLN A 268 31.64 -4.99 -45.48
C GLN A 268 30.97 -3.66 -45.87
N ARG A 269 30.14 -3.63 -46.94
CA ARG A 269 29.64 -2.38 -47.55
C ARG A 269 28.29 -1.92 -47.01
N GLY A 270 27.46 -2.85 -46.51
CA GLY A 270 26.15 -2.53 -45.93
C GLY A 270 26.23 -2.02 -44.48
N LEU A 271 27.03 -2.68 -43.64
CA LEU A 271 27.05 -2.46 -42.18
C LEU A 271 27.53 -1.07 -41.76
N GLY A 272 28.52 -0.53 -42.47
CA GLY A 272 29.02 0.82 -42.19
C GLY A 272 27.99 1.92 -42.49
N SER A 273 27.13 1.73 -43.49
CA SER A 273 26.08 2.70 -43.84
C SER A 273 24.94 2.73 -42.82
N THR A 274 24.64 1.58 -42.19
CA THR A 274 23.61 1.43 -41.16
C THR A 274 24.01 2.08 -39.84
N LEU A 275 25.28 1.93 -39.41
CA LEU A 275 25.81 2.57 -38.19
C LEU A 275 25.63 4.09 -38.21
N ILE A 276 25.89 4.74 -39.35
CA ILE A 276 25.93 6.20 -39.42
C ILE A 276 24.54 6.78 -39.60
N ARG A 277 23.68 6.08 -40.35
CA ARG A 277 22.25 6.42 -40.37
C ARG A 277 21.71 6.51 -38.95
N TRP A 278 22.20 5.64 -38.06
CA TRP A 278 21.79 5.56 -36.66
C TRP A 278 22.56 6.53 -35.73
N ALA A 279 23.88 6.67 -35.85
CA ALA A 279 24.71 7.52 -34.98
C ALA A 279 24.74 9.02 -35.39
N PHE A 280 24.55 9.34 -36.67
CA PHE A 280 24.70 10.69 -37.23
C PHE A 280 23.55 11.13 -38.17
N GLY A 281 22.47 10.36 -38.28
CA GLY A 281 21.31 10.68 -39.13
C GLY A 281 21.44 10.18 -40.58
N GLY A 282 20.30 10.04 -41.27
CA GLY A 282 20.23 9.45 -42.62
C GLY A 282 20.46 10.45 -43.76
N GLY A 283 21.71 10.56 -44.26
CA GLY A 283 22.05 11.41 -45.40
C GLY A 283 22.88 10.68 -46.46
N LYS A 284 22.56 10.87 -47.75
CA LYS A 284 23.37 10.30 -48.87
C LYS A 284 24.54 11.20 -49.28
N ASP A 285 24.70 12.33 -48.61
CA ASP A 285 25.59 13.40 -49.03
C ASP A 285 27.06 13.18 -48.65
N ARG A 286 27.94 13.91 -49.33
CA ARG A 286 29.40 13.85 -49.15
C ARG A 286 29.85 14.04 -47.69
N GLN A 287 29.08 14.81 -46.90
CA GLN A 287 29.40 15.05 -45.50
C GLN A 287 29.24 13.79 -44.64
N HIS A 288 28.19 13.02 -44.89
CA HIS A 288 27.90 11.77 -44.18
C HIS A 288 29.04 10.75 -44.36
N ARG A 289 29.60 10.62 -45.58
CA ARG A 289 30.74 9.74 -45.86
C ARG A 289 32.04 10.19 -45.18
N THR A 290 32.27 11.49 -45.08
CA THR A 290 33.50 11.96 -44.41
C THR A 290 33.42 11.69 -42.90
N ARG A 291 32.23 11.84 -42.30
CA ARG A 291 31.95 11.47 -40.90
C ARG A 291 32.18 9.96 -40.66
N GLN A 292 31.70 9.10 -41.58
CA GLN A 292 31.92 7.65 -41.57
C GLN A 292 33.39 7.27 -41.43
N VAL A 293 34.19 7.79 -42.36
CA VAL A 293 35.60 7.41 -42.48
C VAL A 293 36.34 7.84 -41.23
N CYS A 294 36.09 9.06 -40.75
CA CYS A 294 36.68 9.56 -39.52
C CYS A 294 36.37 8.65 -38.33
N LEU A 295 35.09 8.30 -38.12
CA LEU A 295 34.71 7.45 -37.00
C LEU A 295 35.31 6.03 -37.11
N ASN A 296 35.19 5.41 -38.28
CA ASN A 296 35.70 4.07 -38.50
C ASN A 296 37.21 4.00 -38.27
N GLN A 297 37.97 5.00 -38.74
CA GLN A 297 39.41 5.07 -38.51
C GLN A 297 39.72 5.25 -37.01
N SER A 298 38.93 6.01 -36.25
CA SER A 298 39.13 6.16 -34.80
C SER A 298 38.99 4.80 -34.11
N ILE A 299 37.93 4.06 -34.42
CA ILE A 299 37.69 2.74 -33.83
C ILE A 299 38.79 1.74 -34.25
N LEU A 300 39.22 1.79 -35.52
CA LEU A 300 40.27 0.93 -36.04
C LEU A 300 41.67 1.26 -35.48
N SER A 301 41.89 2.50 -35.02
CA SER A 301 43.12 2.90 -34.34
C SER A 301 43.28 2.29 -32.95
N LEU A 302 42.19 1.80 -32.35
CA LEU A 302 42.24 1.03 -31.10
C LEU A 302 42.80 -0.37 -31.38
N SER A 303 43.62 -0.88 -30.46
CA SER A 303 44.05 -2.28 -30.51
C SER A 303 42.82 -3.20 -30.48
N PRO A 304 42.91 -4.42 -31.06
CA PRO A 304 41.81 -5.36 -31.01
C PRO A 304 41.30 -5.62 -29.58
N GLU A 305 42.20 -5.75 -28.59
CA GLU A 305 41.80 -5.95 -27.19
C GLU A 305 41.09 -4.72 -26.61
N LEU A 306 41.62 -3.51 -26.84
CA LEU A 306 41.06 -2.28 -26.30
C LEU A 306 39.69 -1.97 -26.92
N ARG A 307 39.48 -2.34 -28.19
CA ARG A 307 38.19 -2.21 -28.88
C ARG A 307 37.13 -3.13 -28.29
N LEU A 308 37.48 -4.37 -27.95
CA LEU A 308 36.57 -5.30 -27.27
C LEU A 308 36.24 -4.80 -25.85
N ARG A 309 37.22 -4.25 -25.14
CA ARG A 309 37.04 -3.65 -23.81
C ARG A 309 36.12 -2.42 -23.87
N PHE A 310 36.28 -1.56 -24.88
CA PHE A 310 35.38 -0.44 -25.16
C PHE A 310 33.96 -0.92 -25.47
N ALA A 311 33.80 -1.93 -26.34
CA ALA A 311 32.49 -2.50 -26.65
C ALA A 311 31.80 -3.06 -25.40
N ALA A 312 32.56 -3.69 -24.48
CA ALA A 312 32.03 -4.21 -23.23
C ALA A 312 31.47 -3.12 -22.29
N LEU A 313 31.90 -1.86 -22.39
CA LEU A 313 31.35 -0.77 -21.56
C LEU A 313 29.89 -0.44 -21.90
N SER A 314 29.40 -0.85 -23.07
CA SER A 314 28.00 -0.63 -23.48
C SER A 314 26.97 -1.41 -22.66
N ILE A 315 27.41 -2.38 -21.83
CA ILE A 315 26.49 -3.12 -20.96
C ILE A 315 25.89 -2.22 -19.87
N PHE A 316 26.50 -1.08 -19.59
CA PHE A 316 26.05 -0.22 -18.51
C PHE A 316 24.91 0.71 -18.96
N PRO A 317 24.05 1.18 -18.04
CA PRO A 317 23.04 2.18 -18.34
C PRO A 317 23.63 3.49 -18.88
N HIS A 318 22.79 4.34 -19.45
CA HIS A 318 23.24 5.65 -19.95
C HIS A 318 23.65 6.57 -18.80
N ASP A 319 24.69 7.38 -19.03
CA ASP A 319 25.17 8.41 -18.10
C ASP A 319 25.65 7.92 -16.71
N ILE A 320 26.09 6.66 -16.63
CA ILE A 320 26.68 6.15 -15.40
C ILE A 320 28.12 6.62 -15.20
N THR A 321 28.52 6.67 -13.93
CA THR A 321 29.90 6.98 -13.53
C THR A 321 30.73 5.71 -13.52
N LEU A 322 31.66 5.59 -14.46
CA LEU A 322 32.57 4.45 -14.58
C LEU A 322 33.69 4.57 -13.54
N SER A 323 33.71 3.64 -12.57
CA SER A 323 34.80 3.51 -11.60
C SER A 323 35.85 2.47 -12.06
N PRO A 324 37.14 2.65 -11.72
CA PRO A 324 38.17 1.64 -11.94
C PRO A 324 37.86 0.24 -11.39
N PRO A 325 37.36 0.06 -10.14
CA PRO A 325 37.05 -1.28 -9.62
C PRO A 325 35.91 -1.97 -10.39
N MET A 326 34.88 -1.24 -10.80
CA MET A 326 33.81 -1.78 -11.63
C MET A 326 34.34 -2.25 -13.01
N ALA A 327 35.19 -1.44 -13.64
CA ALA A 327 35.83 -1.81 -14.91
C ALA A 327 36.81 -2.98 -14.76
N ALA A 328 37.47 -3.11 -13.60
CA ALA A 328 38.32 -4.25 -13.26
C ALA A 328 37.54 -5.56 -13.28
N THR A 329 36.36 -5.57 -12.65
CA THR A 329 35.44 -6.72 -12.68
C THR A 329 34.93 -6.98 -14.09
N LEU A 330 34.51 -5.94 -14.82
CA LEU A 330 34.05 -6.08 -16.21
C LEU A 330 35.13 -6.65 -17.13
N TRP A 331 36.38 -6.24 -17.02
CA TRP A 331 37.43 -6.74 -17.91
C TRP A 331 38.18 -7.94 -17.36
N ASN A 332 37.90 -8.33 -16.12
CA ASN A 332 38.61 -9.37 -15.38
C ASN A 332 40.12 -9.10 -15.33
N VAL A 333 40.48 -7.89 -14.88
CA VAL A 333 41.86 -7.40 -14.76
C VAL A 333 42.07 -6.73 -13.39
N PRO A 334 43.31 -6.52 -12.93
CA PRO A 334 43.56 -5.75 -11.72
C PRO A 334 43.08 -4.28 -11.83
N GLU A 335 42.66 -3.68 -10.72
CA GLU A 335 42.14 -2.29 -10.67
C GLU A 335 43.10 -1.26 -11.29
N ALA A 336 44.41 -1.41 -11.06
CA ALA A 336 45.43 -0.54 -11.65
C ALA A 336 45.44 -0.62 -13.19
N GLU A 337 45.33 -1.83 -13.76
CA GLU A 337 45.26 -2.01 -15.22
C GLU A 337 43.95 -1.42 -15.77
N ALA A 338 42.83 -1.61 -15.06
CA ALA A 338 41.55 -1.02 -15.44
C ALA A 338 41.59 0.51 -15.47
N GLN A 339 42.26 1.13 -14.49
CA GLN A 339 42.45 2.58 -14.45
C GLN A 339 43.25 3.07 -15.66
N ASP A 340 44.36 2.41 -16.00
CA ASP A 340 45.19 2.77 -17.16
C ASP A 340 44.42 2.63 -18.49
N LEU A 341 43.57 1.60 -18.60
CA LEU A 341 42.74 1.38 -19.79
C LEU A 341 41.63 2.42 -19.93
N LEU A 342 40.95 2.78 -18.84
CA LEU A 342 39.96 3.85 -18.83
C LEU A 342 40.59 5.20 -19.18
N GLN A 343 41.76 5.50 -18.61
CA GLN A 343 42.51 6.71 -18.94
C GLN A 343 42.91 6.72 -20.42
N SER A 344 43.39 5.59 -20.96
CA SER A 344 43.74 5.46 -22.39
C SER A 344 42.55 5.71 -23.32
N LEU A 345 41.35 5.23 -22.97
CA LEU A 345 40.12 5.52 -23.72
C LEU A 345 39.70 7.00 -23.57
N CYS A 346 39.90 7.60 -22.40
CA CYS A 346 39.64 9.02 -22.15
C CYS A 346 40.58 9.93 -22.96
N ASP A 347 41.88 9.62 -22.97
CA ASP A 347 42.90 10.37 -23.73
C ASP A 347 42.62 10.35 -25.23
N ARG A 348 42.02 9.26 -25.73
CA ARG A 348 41.61 9.12 -27.13
C ARG A 348 40.22 9.69 -27.43
N ASN A 349 39.59 10.38 -26.49
CA ASN A 349 38.25 10.99 -26.58
C ASN A 349 37.10 9.97 -26.82
N PHE A 350 37.26 8.71 -26.42
CA PHE A 350 36.17 7.74 -26.37
C PHE A 350 35.37 7.82 -25.06
N LEU A 351 36.02 8.27 -23.99
CA LEU A 351 35.41 8.58 -22.70
C LEU A 351 35.63 10.06 -22.36
N VAL A 352 34.83 10.55 -21.42
CA VAL A 352 35.02 11.88 -20.82
C VAL A 352 35.27 11.72 -19.32
N PRO A 353 35.99 12.65 -18.67
CA PRO A 353 36.13 12.64 -17.22
C PRO A 353 34.75 12.67 -16.53
N GLY A 354 34.59 11.84 -15.51
CA GLY A 354 33.38 11.74 -14.70
C GLY A 354 33.41 12.67 -13.48
N TYR A 355 32.48 12.45 -12.54
CA TYR A 355 32.40 13.23 -11.32
C TYR A 355 33.57 12.93 -10.38
N GLN A 356 34.11 13.97 -9.74
CA GLN A 356 35.18 13.77 -8.76
C GLN A 356 34.64 13.03 -7.55
N THR A 357 35.14 11.81 -7.32
CA THR A 357 34.89 11.07 -6.09
C THR A 357 36.11 11.16 -5.18
N PRO A 358 35.95 11.08 -3.85
CA PRO A 358 37.09 11.09 -2.92
C PRO A 358 38.01 9.88 -3.10
N ARG A 359 37.48 8.78 -3.64
CA ARG A 359 38.17 7.47 -3.70
C ARG A 359 38.83 7.22 -5.06
N TRP A 360 38.20 7.60 -6.17
CA TRP A 360 38.65 7.22 -7.51
C TRP A 360 38.52 8.34 -8.55
N SER A 361 39.40 8.29 -9.55
CA SER A 361 39.20 8.98 -10.83
C SER A 361 38.12 8.26 -11.64
N THR A 362 37.00 8.92 -11.89
CA THR A 362 35.88 8.32 -12.63
C THR A 362 35.77 8.86 -14.05
N TYR A 363 35.03 8.14 -14.88
CA TYR A 363 34.83 8.45 -16.30
C TYR A 363 33.35 8.33 -16.67
N ARG A 364 32.95 8.87 -17.81
CA ARG A 364 31.62 8.66 -18.39
C ARG A 364 31.74 8.33 -19.87
N LEU A 365 30.78 7.55 -20.35
CA LEU A 365 30.67 7.16 -21.76
C LEU A 365 29.64 8.08 -22.42
N PRO A 366 30.04 8.96 -23.36
CA PRO A 366 29.07 9.81 -24.08
C PRO A 366 28.04 8.98 -24.85
N SER A 367 26.80 9.45 -24.98
CA SER A 367 25.69 8.70 -25.62
C SER A 367 26.04 8.18 -27.03
N VAL A 368 26.62 9.02 -27.88
CA VAL A 368 27.07 8.59 -29.23
C VAL A 368 28.16 7.51 -29.17
N MET A 369 29.01 7.50 -28.14
CA MET A 369 30.03 6.46 -27.96
C MET A 369 29.43 5.18 -27.38
N GLN A 370 28.44 5.29 -26.51
CA GLN A 370 27.68 4.15 -25.98
C GLN A 370 26.94 3.41 -27.10
N ASP A 371 26.25 4.18 -27.94
CA ASP A 371 25.63 3.75 -29.18
C ASP A 371 26.58 2.88 -30.03
N ILE A 372 27.77 3.42 -30.30
CA ILE A 372 28.80 2.74 -31.10
C ILE A 372 29.31 1.48 -30.38
N ALA A 373 29.59 1.56 -29.09
CA ALA A 373 30.07 0.43 -28.30
C ALA A 373 29.06 -0.73 -28.31
N GLN A 374 27.76 -0.42 -28.18
CA GLN A 374 26.67 -1.40 -28.20
C GLN A 374 26.57 -2.09 -29.56
N TRP A 375 26.74 -1.33 -30.64
CA TRP A 375 26.80 -1.91 -31.98
C TRP A 375 27.99 -2.86 -32.14
N ILE A 376 29.19 -2.48 -31.68
CA ILE A 376 30.37 -3.35 -31.75
C ILE A 376 30.18 -4.62 -30.92
N LEU A 377 29.52 -4.54 -29.76
CA LEU A 377 29.22 -5.68 -28.90
C LEU A 377 28.40 -6.76 -29.64
N GLN A 378 27.40 -6.34 -30.41
CA GLN A 378 26.48 -7.22 -31.12
C GLN A 378 27.01 -7.73 -32.47
N LEU A 379 28.02 -7.07 -33.03
CA LEU A 379 28.61 -7.49 -34.31
C LEU A 379 29.23 -8.89 -34.25
N PRO A 380 29.05 -9.73 -35.29
CA PRO A 380 29.71 -11.02 -35.37
C PRO A 380 31.25 -10.92 -35.35
N ARG A 381 31.90 -11.91 -34.75
CA ARG A 381 33.37 -12.00 -34.65
C ARG A 381 34.10 -12.07 -36.00
N THR A 382 33.40 -12.37 -37.09
CA THR A 382 33.93 -12.49 -38.45
C THR A 382 34.08 -11.16 -39.18
N GLN A 383 33.57 -10.07 -38.63
CA GLN A 383 33.54 -8.74 -39.23
C GLN A 383 34.88 -7.98 -39.03
N PRO A 384 35.21 -6.95 -39.84
CA PRO A 384 36.49 -6.21 -39.75
C PRO A 384 36.68 -5.46 -38.43
N PHE A 385 35.60 -5.14 -37.73
CA PHE A 385 35.67 -4.55 -36.39
C PHE A 385 35.90 -5.58 -35.29
N ALA A 386 35.76 -6.88 -35.59
CA ALA A 386 35.84 -8.01 -34.68
C ALA A 386 34.94 -7.82 -33.45
N GLY A 387 33.62 -7.76 -33.66
CA GLY A 387 32.66 -7.62 -32.57
C GLY A 387 32.61 -8.85 -31.66
N LEU A 388 31.93 -8.75 -30.52
CA LEU A 388 31.85 -9.86 -29.55
C LEU A 388 30.82 -10.93 -29.96
N GLY A 389 29.85 -10.56 -30.79
CA GLY A 389 28.74 -11.40 -31.23
C GLY A 389 27.80 -11.77 -30.08
N LEU A 390 27.74 -10.94 -29.03
CA LEU A 390 26.95 -11.20 -27.85
C LEU A 390 25.61 -10.48 -27.96
N SER A 391 24.53 -11.15 -27.56
CA SER A 391 23.29 -10.47 -27.23
C SER A 391 23.48 -9.67 -25.94
N MET A 392 22.65 -8.63 -25.73
CA MET A 392 22.69 -7.84 -24.49
C MET A 392 22.51 -8.72 -23.25
N SER A 393 21.55 -9.66 -23.30
CA SER A 393 21.29 -10.59 -22.19
C SER A 393 22.53 -11.45 -21.86
N MET A 394 23.18 -12.04 -22.87
CA MET A 394 24.41 -12.82 -22.65
C MET A 394 25.56 -11.95 -22.12
N ALA A 395 25.65 -10.69 -22.55
CA ALA A 395 26.67 -9.78 -22.04
C ALA A 395 26.47 -9.47 -20.55
N HIS A 396 25.23 -9.27 -20.09
CA HIS A 396 24.90 -9.12 -18.67
C HIS A 396 25.18 -10.39 -17.86
N GLN A 397 24.82 -11.56 -18.39
CA GLN A 397 25.14 -12.85 -17.76
C GLN A 397 26.65 -13.01 -17.54
N ASN A 398 27.45 -12.74 -18.58
CA ASN A 398 28.91 -12.80 -18.49
C ASN A 398 29.48 -11.79 -17.49
N PHE A 399 28.85 -10.62 -17.34
CA PHE A 399 29.25 -9.61 -16.36
C PHE A 399 28.97 -10.09 -14.93
N LEU A 400 27.78 -10.62 -14.66
CA LEU A 400 27.41 -11.16 -13.35
C LEU A 400 28.25 -12.39 -12.97
N GLU A 401 28.55 -13.27 -13.93
CA GLU A 401 29.46 -14.40 -13.67
C GLU A 401 30.87 -13.96 -13.24
N ARG A 402 31.32 -12.76 -13.61
CA ARG A 402 32.60 -12.23 -13.15
C ARG A 402 32.58 -11.73 -11.71
N TYR A 403 31.41 -11.38 -11.16
CA TYR A 403 31.26 -11.11 -9.74
C TYR A 403 31.27 -12.38 -8.90
N ARG A 404 30.76 -13.52 -9.41
CA ARG A 404 30.63 -14.75 -8.62
C ARG A 404 31.89 -15.21 -7.88
N PRO A 405 33.10 -15.22 -8.47
CA PRO A 405 34.33 -15.58 -7.77
C PRO A 405 34.75 -14.60 -6.67
N ILE A 406 34.24 -13.37 -6.73
CA ILE A 406 34.54 -12.27 -5.79
C ILE A 406 33.56 -12.30 -4.60
N LEU A 407 32.38 -12.92 -4.76
CA LEU A 407 31.40 -13.08 -3.69
C LEU A 407 31.94 -14.01 -2.60
N ASN A 408 31.91 -13.54 -1.35
CA ASN A 408 32.15 -14.40 -0.19
C ASN A 408 30.97 -15.38 -0.04
N ASP A 409 31.26 -16.68 0.02
CA ASP A 409 30.28 -17.77 0.11
C ASP A 409 29.20 -17.83 -1.01
N GLY A 410 29.39 -17.09 -2.11
CA GLY A 410 28.47 -17.06 -3.25
C GLY A 410 27.20 -16.21 -3.05
N ASN A 411 27.11 -15.45 -1.95
CA ASN A 411 25.93 -14.61 -1.65
C ASN A 411 26.10 -13.19 -2.21
N TRP A 412 25.09 -12.74 -2.95
CA TRP A 412 25.06 -11.41 -3.55
C TRP A 412 25.05 -10.28 -2.51
N CYS A 413 24.53 -10.52 -1.30
CA CYS A 413 24.53 -9.55 -0.19
C CYS A 413 25.92 -9.17 0.34
N GLN A 414 26.98 -9.88 -0.06
CA GLN A 414 28.37 -9.60 0.36
C GLN A 414 29.24 -9.08 -0.78
N VAL A 415 28.61 -8.56 -1.84
CA VAL A 415 29.33 -8.00 -2.99
C VAL A 415 30.20 -6.80 -2.56
N PRO A 416 31.43 -6.65 -3.07
CA PRO A 416 32.26 -5.50 -2.74
C PRO A 416 31.67 -4.18 -3.22
N ASP A 417 31.87 -3.11 -2.45
CA ASP A 417 31.53 -1.74 -2.86
C ASP A 417 32.53 -1.25 -3.92
N ASP A 418 32.13 -1.30 -5.19
CA ASP A 418 32.84 -0.73 -6.33
C ASP A 418 32.28 0.64 -6.77
N GLY A 419 31.36 1.21 -5.98
CA GLY A 419 30.67 2.46 -6.28
C GLY A 419 29.57 2.35 -7.35
N TYR A 420 29.21 1.14 -7.79
CA TYR A 420 28.21 0.92 -8.84
C TYR A 420 27.25 -0.25 -8.55
N ILE A 421 27.78 -1.43 -8.22
CA ILE A 421 27.00 -2.68 -8.25
C ILE A 421 25.83 -2.69 -7.26
N HIS A 422 25.97 -2.08 -6.07
CA HIS A 422 24.89 -1.98 -5.08
C HIS A 422 23.67 -1.20 -5.60
N GLN A 423 23.85 -0.30 -6.57
CA GLN A 423 22.77 0.47 -7.16
C GLN A 423 22.12 -0.22 -8.37
N TYR A 424 22.87 -1.06 -9.10
CA TYR A 424 22.43 -1.61 -10.39
C TYR A 424 22.43 -3.14 -10.47
N LEU A 425 22.67 -3.86 -9.37
CA LEU A 425 22.69 -5.32 -9.35
C LEU A 425 21.35 -5.91 -9.81
N THR A 426 20.24 -5.43 -9.28
CA THR A 426 18.90 -5.91 -9.65
C THR A 426 18.56 -5.60 -11.11
N TRP A 427 19.00 -4.45 -11.63
CA TRP A 427 18.89 -4.09 -13.05
C TRP A 427 19.67 -5.07 -13.94
N HIS A 428 20.89 -5.42 -13.56
CA HIS A 428 21.69 -6.39 -14.29
C HIS A 428 21.11 -7.81 -14.22
N LEU A 429 20.58 -8.23 -13.07
CA LEU A 429 19.90 -9.52 -12.91
C LEU A 429 18.67 -9.61 -13.82
N GLU A 430 17.89 -8.52 -13.90
CA GLU A 430 16.75 -8.42 -14.81
C GLU A 430 17.18 -8.53 -16.27
N LYS A 431 18.12 -7.69 -16.74
CA LYS A 431 18.57 -7.70 -18.14
C LYS A 431 19.29 -9.01 -18.53
N ALA A 432 19.86 -9.72 -17.56
CA ALA A 432 20.40 -11.08 -17.73
C ALA A 432 19.32 -12.17 -17.81
N GLY A 433 18.07 -11.88 -17.44
CA GLY A 433 16.98 -12.85 -17.34
C GLY A 433 17.04 -13.72 -16.07
N TRP A 434 17.85 -13.35 -15.07
CA TRP A 434 18.01 -14.07 -13.80
C TRP A 434 16.99 -13.61 -12.75
N ILE A 435 15.72 -13.55 -13.14
CA ILE A 435 14.60 -13.04 -12.31
C ILE A 435 14.47 -13.84 -10.99
N GLY A 436 14.71 -15.16 -11.05
CA GLY A 436 14.69 -16.02 -9.86
C GLY A 436 15.75 -15.64 -8.83
N GLU A 437 16.97 -15.29 -9.26
CA GLU A 437 18.05 -14.84 -8.36
C GLU A 437 17.75 -13.46 -7.77
N LEU A 438 17.08 -12.58 -8.52
CA LEU A 438 16.63 -11.28 -8.02
C LEU A 438 15.62 -11.44 -6.88
N HIS A 439 14.62 -12.30 -7.03
CA HIS A 439 13.67 -12.57 -5.94
C HIS A 439 14.36 -13.24 -4.74
N GLN A 440 15.35 -14.11 -4.98
CA GLN A 440 16.12 -14.76 -3.93
C GLN A 440 16.97 -13.76 -3.14
N LEU A 441 17.64 -12.82 -3.83
CA LEU A 441 18.41 -11.73 -3.22
C LEU A 441 17.59 -10.98 -2.16
N LEU A 442 16.35 -10.61 -2.51
CA LEU A 442 15.45 -9.89 -1.60
C LEU A 442 14.85 -10.77 -0.51
N GLN A 443 15.07 -12.09 -0.54
CA GLN A 443 14.64 -13.04 0.47
C GLN A 443 15.76 -13.44 1.43
N GLU A 444 17.02 -13.23 1.08
CA GLU A 444 18.18 -13.64 1.89
C GLU A 444 18.15 -13.03 3.29
N GLU A 445 18.51 -13.86 4.28
CA GLU A 445 18.51 -13.51 5.70
C GLU A 445 19.94 -13.49 6.26
N THR A 446 20.22 -12.54 7.14
CA THR A 446 21.42 -12.57 7.97
C THR A 446 21.31 -13.66 9.04
N PRO A 447 22.41 -14.07 9.69
CA PRO A 447 22.35 -14.98 10.84
C PRO A 447 21.47 -14.49 11.99
N SER A 448 21.24 -13.17 12.08
CA SER A 448 20.33 -12.52 13.03
C SER A 448 18.87 -12.50 12.59
N GLY A 449 18.55 -13.02 11.41
CA GLY A 449 17.18 -13.10 10.86
C GLY A 449 16.69 -11.84 10.14
N LYS A 450 17.53 -10.80 9.99
CA LYS A 450 17.19 -9.56 9.27
C LYS A 450 17.37 -9.76 7.76
N ASN A 451 16.75 -8.90 6.95
CA ASN A 451 16.97 -8.92 5.50
C ASN A 451 18.44 -8.58 5.15
N ALA A 452 19.14 -9.50 4.48
CA ALA A 452 20.57 -9.37 4.21
C ALA A 452 20.88 -8.31 3.14
N TRP A 453 20.07 -8.22 2.08
CA TRP A 453 20.26 -7.20 1.04
C TRP A 453 19.98 -5.80 1.57
N PHE A 454 18.94 -5.64 2.38
CA PHE A 454 18.66 -4.39 3.07
C PHE A 454 19.85 -3.94 3.93
N ALA A 455 20.42 -4.84 4.74
CA ALA A 455 21.58 -4.52 5.57
C ALA A 455 22.85 -4.18 4.77
N ALA A 456 22.98 -4.70 3.55
CA ALA A 456 24.08 -4.38 2.63
C ALA A 456 23.90 -3.00 1.98
N VAL A 457 22.68 -2.70 1.52
CA VAL A 457 22.34 -1.46 0.81
C VAL A 457 22.16 -0.27 1.77
N ASP A 458 21.61 -0.47 2.97
CA ASP A 458 21.38 0.58 3.98
C ASP A 458 22.68 1.29 4.41
N GLN A 459 23.81 0.59 4.35
CA GLN A 459 25.14 1.19 4.61
C GLN A 459 25.57 2.21 3.54
N VAL A 460 24.94 2.16 2.36
CA VAL A 460 25.28 2.95 1.19
C VAL A 460 24.18 3.98 0.89
N ASP A 461 22.94 3.52 0.68
CA ASP A 461 21.80 4.34 0.30
C ASP A 461 20.45 3.59 0.39
N PHE A 462 19.62 3.94 1.38
CA PHE A 462 18.29 3.36 1.61
C PHE A 462 17.33 3.48 0.40
N ALA A 463 17.43 4.56 -0.40
CA ALA A 463 16.52 4.78 -1.52
C ALA A 463 16.65 3.69 -2.59
N ASN A 464 17.86 3.15 -2.77
CA ASN A 464 18.13 2.09 -3.74
C ASN A 464 17.41 0.78 -3.37
N TYR A 465 17.33 0.42 -2.09
CA TYR A 465 16.60 -0.79 -1.69
C TYR A 465 15.11 -0.73 -2.05
N SER A 466 14.50 0.45 -1.89
CA SER A 466 13.09 0.64 -2.25
C SER A 466 12.87 0.55 -3.77
N LEU A 467 13.83 1.06 -4.57
CA LEU A 467 13.81 0.91 -6.04
C LEU A 467 13.98 -0.56 -6.45
N ASP A 468 14.84 -1.32 -5.76
CA ASP A 468 15.02 -2.75 -5.98
C ASP A 468 13.73 -3.54 -5.69
N VAL A 469 13.04 -3.22 -4.59
CA VAL A 469 11.73 -3.80 -4.25
C VAL A 469 10.69 -3.47 -5.32
N GLY A 470 10.64 -2.21 -5.79
CA GLY A 470 9.74 -1.80 -6.88
C GLY A 470 10.01 -2.54 -8.20
N ARG A 471 11.29 -2.71 -8.58
CA ARG A 471 11.69 -3.50 -9.75
C ARG A 471 11.25 -4.96 -9.62
N ALA A 472 11.50 -5.56 -8.46
CA ALA A 472 11.12 -6.93 -8.19
C ALA A 472 9.60 -7.13 -8.19
N TRP A 473 8.86 -6.14 -7.71
CA TRP A 473 7.40 -6.15 -7.74
C TRP A 473 6.89 -6.16 -9.18
N ARG A 474 7.32 -5.22 -10.04
CA ARG A 474 6.93 -5.21 -11.46
C ARG A 474 7.21 -6.54 -12.15
N LEU A 475 8.40 -7.14 -11.91
CA LEU A 475 8.74 -8.45 -12.49
C LEU A 475 7.83 -9.57 -11.97
N ALA A 476 7.38 -9.49 -10.72
CA ALA A 476 6.40 -10.43 -10.17
C ALA A 476 5.03 -10.28 -10.86
N GLU A 477 4.65 -9.08 -11.31
CA GLU A 477 3.42 -8.86 -12.08
C GLU A 477 3.52 -9.45 -13.48
N ASP A 478 4.65 -9.24 -14.16
CA ASP A 478 4.91 -9.82 -15.48
C ASP A 478 4.88 -11.36 -15.46
N MET A 479 5.18 -11.98 -14.31
CA MET A 479 5.09 -13.43 -14.10
C MET A 479 3.65 -13.96 -14.08
N GLN A 480 2.61 -13.12 -14.02
CA GLN A 480 1.21 -13.53 -13.93
C GLN A 480 0.82 -14.58 -14.98
N THR A 481 1.28 -14.43 -16.23
CA THR A 481 0.91 -15.35 -17.32
C THR A 481 1.62 -16.70 -17.25
N SER A 482 2.79 -16.76 -16.59
CA SER A 482 3.62 -17.98 -16.51
C SER A 482 3.42 -18.76 -15.21
N ASP A 483 3.31 -18.07 -14.07
CA ASP A 483 3.07 -18.65 -12.75
C ASP A 483 2.20 -17.70 -11.88
N PRO A 484 0.86 -17.75 -12.04
CA PRO A 484 -0.05 -16.85 -11.33
C PRO A 484 0.02 -16.99 -9.80
N LEU A 485 0.26 -18.20 -9.29
CA LEU A 485 0.30 -18.46 -7.84
C LEU A 485 1.50 -17.77 -7.20
N ARG A 486 2.68 -17.99 -7.79
CA ARG A 486 3.93 -17.37 -7.31
C ARG A 486 3.91 -15.85 -7.52
N SER A 487 3.31 -15.37 -8.61
CA SER A 487 3.11 -13.95 -8.88
C SER A 487 2.34 -13.26 -7.75
N ILE A 488 1.16 -13.78 -7.38
CA ILE A 488 0.34 -13.21 -6.29
C ILE A 488 1.12 -13.19 -4.97
N ALA A 489 1.80 -14.30 -4.63
CA ALA A 489 2.56 -14.40 -3.37
C ALA A 489 3.72 -13.40 -3.32
N LEU A 490 4.44 -13.21 -4.43
CA LEU A 490 5.53 -12.23 -4.52
C LEU A 490 5.00 -10.79 -4.46
N GLN A 491 3.93 -10.46 -5.18
CA GLN A 491 3.33 -9.12 -5.12
C GLN A 491 2.87 -8.78 -3.69
N LEU A 492 2.22 -9.72 -2.99
CA LEU A 492 1.84 -9.54 -1.58
C LEU A 492 3.05 -9.35 -0.67
N ARG A 493 4.13 -10.12 -0.88
CA ARG A 493 5.40 -9.93 -0.16
C ARG A 493 5.93 -8.51 -0.35
N TYR A 494 5.98 -8.03 -1.59
CA TYR A 494 6.52 -6.71 -1.89
C TYR A 494 5.63 -5.57 -1.37
N ALA A 495 4.31 -5.72 -1.43
CA ALA A 495 3.38 -4.79 -0.80
C ALA A 495 3.61 -4.69 0.72
N LEU A 496 3.84 -5.82 1.39
CA LEU A 496 4.16 -5.88 2.82
C LEU A 496 5.50 -5.23 3.15
N ILE A 497 6.56 -5.55 2.39
CA ILE A 497 7.89 -4.93 2.56
C ILE A 497 7.77 -3.42 2.36
N TYR A 498 7.09 -2.99 1.32
CA TYR A 498 6.92 -1.57 1.01
C TYR A 498 6.13 -0.82 2.10
N SER A 499 5.02 -1.39 2.60
CA SER A 499 4.27 -0.82 3.73
C SER A 499 5.12 -0.72 5.02
N THR A 500 6.08 -1.63 5.18
CA THR A 500 7.00 -1.65 6.31
C THR A 500 8.06 -0.56 6.21
N ILE A 501 8.69 -0.43 5.05
CA ILE A 501 9.68 0.61 4.74
C ILE A 501 9.06 2.00 4.93
N THR A 502 7.85 2.21 4.44
CA THR A 502 7.14 3.49 4.57
C THR A 502 6.74 3.79 6.02
N ALA A 503 6.35 2.79 6.80
CA ALA A 503 6.09 2.95 8.23
C ALA A 503 7.37 3.31 9.01
N LEU A 504 8.51 2.66 8.71
CA LEU A 504 9.80 2.96 9.33
C LEU A 504 10.25 4.40 9.07
N LYS A 505 10.04 4.92 7.85
CA LYS A 505 10.30 6.33 7.52
C LYS A 505 9.47 7.30 8.37
N ARG A 506 8.17 7.05 8.50
CA ARG A 506 7.25 7.92 9.28
C ARG A 506 7.51 7.86 10.80
N GLY A 507 7.94 6.70 11.32
CA GLY A 507 8.21 6.51 12.74
C GLY A 507 9.43 7.29 13.26
N GLY A 508 10.36 7.70 12.38
CA GLY A 508 11.53 8.49 12.75
C GLY A 508 11.26 9.95 13.13
N GLU A 509 10.09 10.49 12.80
CA GLU A 509 9.73 11.90 13.09
C GLU A 509 8.88 12.09 14.35
N GLY A 510 8.34 11.01 14.93
CA GLY A 510 7.41 11.07 16.07
C GLY A 510 8.00 11.58 17.39
N ASP A 511 9.32 11.79 17.47
CA ASP A 511 10.00 12.20 18.72
C ASP A 511 10.79 13.51 18.59
N ARG A 512 10.58 14.29 17.51
CA ARG A 512 11.31 15.57 17.30
C ARG A 512 10.48 16.83 17.05
N ASN A 513 9.17 16.75 16.86
CA ASN A 513 8.32 17.94 16.73
C ASN A 513 6.92 17.69 17.28
N LEU A 514 6.78 17.77 18.61
CA LEU A 514 5.54 18.21 19.24
C LEU A 514 5.80 19.62 19.77
N ASP A 515 5.75 20.59 18.86
CA ASP A 515 5.46 21.98 19.21
C ASP A 515 4.05 22.02 19.82
N LEU A 516 4.02 21.95 21.15
CA LEU A 516 2.88 22.32 21.96
C LEU A 516 2.76 23.84 21.97
N ASP A 517 2.29 24.43 20.88
CA ASP A 517 1.75 25.80 20.91
C ASP A 517 0.73 25.99 19.78
N GLY A 518 -0.54 26.15 20.17
CA GLY A 518 -1.54 26.78 19.30
C GLY A 518 -2.74 25.94 18.89
N LEU A 519 -3.48 25.34 19.84
CA LEU A 519 -4.93 25.15 19.66
C LEU A 519 -5.65 25.51 20.97
N GLU A 520 -6.22 26.71 20.95
CA GLU A 520 -7.16 27.23 21.95
C GLU A 520 -8.31 26.24 22.17
N SER A 521 -8.44 25.73 23.39
CA SER A 521 -9.62 25.02 23.85
C SER A 521 -10.57 25.99 24.58
N PRO A 522 -11.89 25.89 24.39
CA PRO A 522 -12.85 26.85 24.91
C PRO A 522 -13.01 26.71 26.43
N GLN A 523 -13.29 27.86 27.05
CA GLN A 523 -13.47 28.09 28.48
C GLN A 523 -14.35 27.04 29.18
N VAL A 524 -13.80 26.40 30.22
CA VAL A 524 -14.57 25.82 31.33
C VAL A 524 -13.95 26.33 32.63
N SER A 525 -14.80 26.87 33.50
CA SER A 525 -14.43 27.53 34.77
C SER A 525 -13.87 26.56 35.81
N PRO A 526 -13.00 27.01 36.74
CA PRO A 526 -12.40 26.14 37.75
C PRO A 526 -13.32 26.00 38.98
N LEU A 527 -13.41 24.79 39.52
CA LEU A 527 -13.83 24.54 40.90
C LEU A 527 -12.72 23.73 41.62
N PRO A 528 -12.59 23.87 42.95
CA PRO A 528 -11.30 23.92 43.62
C PRO A 528 -10.93 22.63 44.36
N ASP A 529 -9.62 22.49 44.58
CA ASP A 529 -8.93 21.78 45.65
C ASP A 529 -9.64 20.59 46.30
N LEU A 530 -9.19 19.38 45.94
CA LEU A 530 -9.27 18.23 46.83
C LEU A 530 -7.90 17.55 46.92
N ASP A 531 -7.54 17.33 48.19
CA ASP A 531 -6.23 17.01 48.72
C ASP A 531 -5.61 15.72 48.17
N LEU A 532 -4.29 15.82 48.03
CA LEU A 532 -3.33 14.73 47.89
C LEU A 532 -3.34 13.85 49.15
N ASP A 533 -3.71 12.58 49.02
CA ASP A 533 -3.06 11.48 49.74
C ASP A 533 -3.54 10.13 49.18
N ASP A 534 -2.75 9.56 48.27
CA ASP A 534 -2.52 8.10 48.17
C ASP A 534 -1.37 7.83 47.19
N ARG A 535 -0.15 7.92 47.71
CA ARG A 535 1.06 7.42 47.06
C ARG A 535 1.33 5.98 47.52
N VAL A 536 0.94 5.00 46.71
CA VAL A 536 1.49 3.64 46.78
C VAL A 536 1.86 3.17 45.37
N LEU A 537 3.16 3.24 45.10
CA LEU A 537 3.96 2.33 44.26
C LEU A 537 3.50 2.08 42.81
N LEU A 538 3.83 3.03 41.94
CA LEU A 538 4.30 2.72 40.59
C LEU A 538 5.73 3.24 40.49
N GLN A 539 6.71 2.33 40.53
CA GLN A 539 8.08 2.65 40.14
C GLN A 539 8.24 2.38 38.64
N PRO A 540 9.06 3.19 37.94
CA PRO A 540 9.16 3.24 36.50
C PRO A 540 10.35 2.41 36.01
N GLU A 541 10.10 1.39 35.19
CA GLU A 541 11.15 0.71 34.42
C GLU A 541 10.98 1.05 32.94
N GLN A 542 11.35 2.29 32.62
CA GLN A 542 12.04 2.59 31.36
C GLN A 542 13.43 3.09 31.73
N ILE A 543 14.38 2.83 30.83
CA ILE A 543 15.79 3.27 30.77
C ILE A 543 16.77 2.14 31.05
N LEU A 544 17.04 1.36 30.00
CA LEU A 544 18.36 0.90 29.54
C LEU A 544 18.16 -0.33 28.64
N LEU A 545 18.04 -0.09 27.33
CA LEU A 545 18.71 -0.84 26.26
C LEU A 545 18.38 -0.11 24.95
N GLY A 546 19.37 0.59 24.41
CA GLY A 546 19.30 1.17 23.08
C GLY A 546 19.40 0.05 22.04
N GLU A 547 18.26 -0.34 21.49
CA GLU A 547 18.09 -0.85 20.13
C GLU A 547 16.69 -0.38 19.71
N GLU A 548 16.62 0.68 18.89
CA GLU A 548 15.39 1.20 18.30
C GLU A 548 14.75 0.12 17.41
N THR A 549 13.97 -0.76 18.03
CA THR A 549 13.00 -1.60 17.36
C THR A 549 11.66 -0.89 17.52
N VAL A 550 11.10 -0.42 16.40
CA VAL A 550 9.73 0.11 16.35
C VAL A 550 8.81 -1.03 16.79
N ALA A 551 8.42 -1.05 18.06
CA ALA A 551 7.54 -2.07 18.60
C ALA A 551 6.14 -1.89 17.98
N PHE A 552 5.54 -2.98 17.50
CA PHE A 552 4.16 -2.96 17.01
C PHE A 552 3.21 -2.31 18.03
N SER A 553 2.31 -1.45 17.56
CA SER A 553 1.23 -0.91 18.39
C SER A 553 0.18 -1.98 18.70
N ALA A 554 -0.52 -1.84 19.83
CA ALA A 554 -1.59 -2.77 20.23
C ALA A 554 -2.69 -2.91 19.15
N ASP A 555 -2.96 -1.84 18.40
CA ASP A 555 -3.96 -1.85 17.32
C ASP A 555 -3.47 -2.54 16.04
N GLU A 556 -2.19 -2.40 15.68
CA GLU A 556 -1.58 -3.15 14.58
C GLU A 556 -1.65 -4.65 14.82
N LEU A 557 -1.43 -5.04 16.07
CA LEU A 557 -1.39 -6.44 16.45
C LEU A 557 -2.77 -7.06 16.52
N ARG A 558 -3.77 -6.29 16.97
CA ARG A 558 -5.18 -6.69 16.86
C ARG A 558 -5.56 -6.89 15.40
N ALA A 559 -5.22 -5.95 14.52
CA ALA A 559 -5.51 -6.06 13.08
C ALA A 559 -4.79 -7.25 12.42
N LEU A 560 -3.52 -7.48 12.75
CA LEU A 560 -2.76 -8.65 12.30
C LEU A 560 -3.41 -9.96 12.79
N SER A 561 -3.82 -10.00 14.07
CA SER A 561 -4.53 -11.14 14.64
C SER A 561 -5.82 -11.44 13.91
N GLU A 562 -6.66 -10.42 13.70
CA GLU A 562 -7.92 -10.55 12.96
C GLU A 562 -7.68 -11.09 11.54
N ALA A 563 -6.64 -10.59 10.87
CA ALA A 563 -6.29 -11.05 9.53
C ALA A 563 -5.84 -12.52 9.51
N LEU A 564 -4.92 -12.90 10.40
CA LEU A 564 -4.43 -14.27 10.51
C LEU A 564 -5.54 -15.27 10.86
N THR A 565 -6.44 -14.92 11.79
CA THR A 565 -7.62 -15.75 12.13
C THR A 565 -8.57 -15.89 10.94
N ALA A 566 -8.78 -14.81 10.18
CA ALA A 566 -9.65 -14.85 9.00
C ALA A 566 -9.14 -15.82 7.93
N PHE A 567 -7.83 -15.87 7.68
CA PHE A 567 -7.24 -16.81 6.71
C PHE A 567 -7.23 -18.27 7.22
N GLN A 568 -7.15 -18.48 8.53
CA GLN A 568 -7.19 -19.82 9.14
C GLN A 568 -8.51 -20.55 8.92
N ALA A 569 -9.63 -19.83 8.99
CA ALA A 569 -10.97 -20.42 8.90
C ALA A 569 -11.19 -21.22 7.59
N ASP A 570 -10.41 -20.95 6.55
CA ASP A 570 -10.47 -21.66 5.28
C ASP A 570 -9.66 -22.97 5.24
N LEU A 571 -8.70 -23.18 6.17
CA LEU A 571 -7.78 -24.33 6.16
C LEU A 571 -7.32 -24.74 7.58
N PRO A 572 -7.94 -25.77 8.21
CA PRO A 572 -7.60 -26.21 9.57
C PRO A 572 -6.17 -26.75 9.75
N ASP A 573 -5.51 -27.20 8.68
CA ASP A 573 -4.12 -27.73 8.72
C ASP A 573 -3.04 -26.63 8.84
N LEU A 574 -3.41 -25.35 8.74
CA LEU A 574 -2.50 -24.20 8.84
C LEU A 574 -2.20 -23.77 10.29
N GLY A 575 -2.84 -24.38 11.28
CA GLY A 575 -2.69 -24.00 12.70
C GLY A 575 -1.25 -24.02 13.22
N VAL A 576 -0.40 -24.93 12.73
CA VAL A 576 1.03 -24.99 13.12
C VAL A 576 1.83 -23.82 12.52
N ALA A 577 1.57 -23.46 11.26
CA ALA A 577 2.22 -22.33 10.60
C ALA A 577 1.81 -21.00 11.26
N LEU A 578 0.54 -20.86 11.63
CA LEU A 578 0.03 -19.72 12.37
C LEU A 578 0.67 -19.61 13.76
N VAL A 579 0.63 -20.67 14.56
CA VAL A 579 1.24 -20.67 15.90
C VAL A 579 2.74 -20.40 15.85
N THR A 580 3.47 -20.91 14.84
CA THR A 580 4.89 -20.59 14.67
C THR A 580 5.15 -19.16 14.19
N THR A 581 4.25 -18.58 13.41
CA THR A 581 4.31 -17.15 13.02
C THR A 581 4.05 -16.25 14.22
N LEU A 582 3.11 -16.62 15.10
CA LEU A 582 2.82 -15.91 16.34
C LEU A 582 3.92 -16.02 17.40
N GLN A 583 4.68 -17.11 17.40
CA GLN A 583 5.86 -17.27 18.25
C GLN A 583 7.04 -16.38 17.84
N ALA A 584 7.04 -15.84 16.62
CA ALA A 584 8.05 -14.89 16.18
C ALA A 584 7.80 -13.47 16.69
N ILE A 585 6.62 -13.18 17.28
CA ILE A 585 6.28 -11.86 17.83
C ILE A 585 7.01 -11.66 19.18
N PRO A 586 7.84 -10.63 19.34
CA PRO A 586 8.68 -10.45 20.53
C PRO A 586 7.93 -9.92 21.77
N VAL A 587 6.69 -9.43 21.62
CA VAL A 587 5.93 -8.79 22.71
C VAL A 587 4.92 -9.76 23.36
N GLU A 588 5.04 -9.99 24.67
CA GLU A 588 4.31 -11.02 25.41
C GLU A 588 2.81 -10.75 25.62
N SER A 589 2.44 -9.49 25.91
CA SER A 589 1.03 -9.07 26.04
C SER A 589 0.23 -9.29 24.75
N VAL A 590 0.94 -9.22 23.64
CA VAL A 590 0.43 -9.27 22.28
C VAL A 590 0.32 -10.72 21.82
N GLN A 591 1.39 -11.50 22.03
CA GLN A 591 1.37 -12.94 21.81
C GLN A 591 0.17 -13.58 22.51
N THR A 592 -0.17 -13.09 23.70
CA THR A 592 -1.31 -13.51 24.50
C THR A 592 -2.67 -13.15 23.85
N GLN A 593 -2.90 -11.89 23.49
CA GLN A 593 -4.16 -11.46 22.86
C GLN A 593 -4.39 -12.15 21.51
N THR A 594 -3.33 -12.30 20.73
CA THR A 594 -3.37 -12.95 19.42
C THR A 594 -3.59 -14.46 19.55
N LEU A 595 -2.95 -15.13 20.53
CA LEU A 595 -3.26 -16.53 20.85
C LEU A 595 -4.73 -16.69 21.25
N GLN A 596 -5.28 -15.81 22.11
CA GLN A 596 -6.69 -15.87 22.52
C GLN A 596 -7.66 -15.73 21.34
N ALA A 597 -7.37 -14.87 20.36
CA ALA A 597 -8.20 -14.70 19.17
C ALA A 597 -8.11 -15.87 18.17
N VAL A 598 -6.96 -16.56 18.13
CA VAL A 598 -6.67 -17.66 17.19
C VAL A 598 -7.08 -19.03 17.76
N LEU A 599 -7.03 -19.18 19.09
CA LEU A 599 -7.31 -20.42 19.84
C LEU A 599 -8.67 -21.08 19.52
N PRO A 600 -9.80 -20.34 19.46
CA PRO A 600 -11.10 -20.92 19.14
C PRO A 600 -11.19 -21.51 17.73
N ALA A 601 -10.33 -21.07 16.81
CA ALA A 601 -10.31 -21.49 15.41
C ALA A 601 -9.33 -22.65 15.13
N LEU A 602 -8.47 -23.03 16.09
CA LEU A 602 -7.48 -24.10 15.91
C LEU A 602 -8.16 -25.47 15.91
N ALA A 603 -7.99 -26.23 14.82
CA ALA A 603 -8.38 -27.63 14.77
C ALA A 603 -7.58 -28.44 15.82
N GLN A 604 -8.13 -29.58 16.25
CA GLN A 604 -7.50 -30.52 17.21
C GLN A 604 -6.02 -30.85 16.89
N ASN A 605 -5.61 -30.72 15.62
CA ASN A 605 -4.29 -31.03 15.09
C ASN A 605 -3.17 -30.07 15.55
N ALA A 606 -3.49 -28.87 16.05
CA ALA A 606 -2.52 -27.89 16.55
C ALA A 606 -2.57 -27.68 18.09
N PHE A 607 -3.42 -28.45 18.77
CA PHE A 607 -3.71 -28.33 20.21
C PHE A 607 -2.46 -28.45 21.07
N ASP A 608 -1.62 -29.47 20.84
CA ASP A 608 -0.40 -29.70 21.63
C ASP A 608 0.62 -28.55 21.54
N THR A 609 0.70 -27.89 20.38
CA THR A 609 1.62 -26.78 20.15
C THR A 609 1.10 -25.49 20.81
N ALA A 610 -0.20 -25.23 20.68
CA ALA A 610 -0.86 -24.11 21.35
C ALA A 610 -0.84 -24.27 22.88
N PHE A 611 -1.10 -25.48 23.39
CA PHE A 611 -1.08 -25.79 24.82
C PHE A 611 0.31 -25.55 25.45
N LYS A 612 1.39 -25.97 24.78
CA LYS A 612 2.77 -25.67 25.21
C LYS A 612 3.09 -24.17 25.21
N ALA A 613 2.45 -23.39 24.34
CA ALA A 613 2.61 -21.93 24.33
C ALA A 613 1.86 -21.27 25.51
N ILE A 614 0.61 -21.68 25.77
CA ILE A 614 -0.21 -21.17 26.89
C ILE A 614 0.43 -21.46 28.25
N GLN A 615 1.06 -22.63 28.42
CA GLN A 615 1.74 -23.00 29.67
C GLN A 615 2.93 -22.10 30.03
N LYS A 616 3.56 -21.46 29.04
CA LYS A 616 4.70 -20.57 29.27
C LYS A 616 4.29 -19.16 29.71
N MET A 617 2.98 -18.86 29.75
CA MET A 617 2.47 -17.53 30.13
C MET A 617 2.54 -17.29 31.65
N PRO A 618 2.94 -16.09 32.10
CA PRO A 618 3.18 -15.78 33.51
C PRO A 618 1.89 -15.47 34.30
N SER A 619 0.84 -14.92 33.69
CA SER A 619 -0.40 -14.50 34.38
C SER A 619 -1.41 -15.64 34.56
N ALA A 620 -1.88 -15.85 35.79
CA ALA A 620 -2.87 -16.88 36.12
C ALA A 620 -4.26 -16.58 35.52
N GLN A 621 -4.75 -15.34 35.57
CA GLN A 621 -6.04 -14.94 35.00
C GLN A 621 -6.06 -15.13 33.47
N VAL A 622 -4.98 -14.74 32.80
CA VAL A 622 -4.82 -14.90 31.35
C VAL A 622 -4.78 -16.38 30.96
N ARG A 623 -4.05 -17.21 31.71
CA ARG A 623 -4.04 -18.66 31.49
C ARG A 623 -5.43 -19.27 31.64
N ILE A 624 -6.20 -18.86 32.66
CA ILE A 624 -7.57 -19.35 32.89
C ILE A 624 -8.48 -18.97 31.71
N VAL A 625 -8.48 -17.71 31.28
CA VAL A 625 -9.31 -17.24 30.16
C VAL A 625 -8.95 -17.96 28.85
N SER A 626 -7.66 -18.12 28.55
CA SER A 626 -7.19 -18.83 27.34
C SER A 626 -7.48 -20.34 27.37
N LEU A 627 -7.52 -20.97 28.55
CA LEU A 627 -7.90 -22.37 28.72
C LEU A 627 -9.42 -22.57 28.66
N LEU A 628 -10.20 -21.59 29.14
CA LEU A 628 -11.66 -21.60 29.07
C LEU A 628 -12.15 -21.56 27.61
N SER A 629 -11.50 -20.80 26.74
CA SER A 629 -11.80 -20.78 25.30
C SER A 629 -11.53 -22.10 24.56
N LEU A 630 -10.84 -23.06 25.20
CA LEU A 630 -10.48 -24.36 24.63
C LEU A 630 -11.38 -25.52 25.07
N LEU A 631 -12.39 -25.28 25.90
CA LEU A 631 -13.32 -26.32 26.34
C LEU A 631 -14.37 -26.57 25.25
N PRO A 632 -14.44 -27.79 24.69
CA PRO A 632 -15.26 -28.80 25.37
C PRO A 632 -14.72 -30.24 25.24
N HIS A 633 -14.69 -30.96 26.38
CA HIS A 633 -14.58 -32.43 26.57
C HIS A 633 -13.31 -33.03 27.22
N ASP A 634 -12.28 -32.26 27.58
CA ASP A 634 -11.18 -32.82 28.37
C ASP A 634 -11.39 -32.66 29.89
N ARG A 635 -11.58 -33.79 30.59
CA ARG A 635 -11.79 -33.86 32.05
C ARG A 635 -10.59 -33.30 32.83
N GLU A 636 -9.36 -33.39 32.31
CA GLU A 636 -8.19 -32.83 32.98
C GLU A 636 -8.12 -31.30 32.86
N LEU A 637 -8.55 -30.73 31.74
CA LEU A 637 -8.59 -29.27 31.55
C LEU A 637 -9.63 -28.63 32.46
N VAL A 638 -10.84 -29.20 32.55
CA VAL A 638 -11.90 -28.72 33.46
C VAL A 638 -11.41 -28.69 34.90
N ARG A 639 -10.77 -29.77 35.37
CA ARG A 639 -10.23 -29.84 36.73
C ARG A 639 -9.12 -28.82 37.00
N LYS A 640 -8.21 -28.62 36.03
CA LYS A 640 -7.14 -27.61 36.14
C LYS A 640 -7.69 -26.19 36.16
N VAL A 641 -8.71 -25.89 35.35
CA VAL A 641 -9.41 -24.59 35.38
C VAL A 641 -10.08 -24.37 36.74
N PHE A 642 -10.77 -25.37 37.31
CA PHE A 642 -11.37 -25.27 38.65
C PHE A 642 -10.35 -24.96 39.74
N LEU A 643 -9.21 -25.66 39.75
CA LEU A 643 -8.14 -25.41 40.73
C LEU A 643 -7.57 -23.99 40.60
N LEU A 644 -7.34 -23.54 39.36
CA LEU A 644 -6.86 -22.18 39.11
C LEU A 644 -7.92 -21.11 39.47
N THR A 645 -9.22 -21.44 39.40
CA THR A 645 -10.33 -20.52 39.74
C THR A 645 -10.47 -20.31 41.26
N GLN A 646 -10.15 -21.33 42.06
CA GLN A 646 -10.18 -21.25 43.53
C GLN A 646 -9.15 -20.24 44.08
N ASP A 647 -8.05 -20.03 43.37
CA ASP A 647 -6.98 -19.10 43.75
C ASP A 647 -7.27 -17.65 43.32
N VAL A 648 -8.38 -17.38 42.63
CA VAL A 648 -8.77 -16.03 42.20
C VAL A 648 -9.51 -15.31 43.32
N ALA A 649 -9.05 -14.12 43.71
CA ALA A 649 -9.62 -13.34 44.81
C ALA A 649 -10.96 -12.62 44.48
N ASP A 650 -11.32 -12.49 43.20
CA ASP A 650 -12.50 -11.76 42.72
C ASP A 650 -13.74 -12.67 42.60
N GLU A 651 -14.72 -12.47 43.49
CA GLU A 651 -15.97 -13.26 43.54
C GLU A 651 -16.88 -13.05 42.32
N ALA A 652 -16.83 -11.88 41.66
CA ALA A 652 -17.62 -11.63 40.45
C ALA A 652 -17.06 -12.42 39.26
N PHE A 653 -15.72 -12.49 39.17
CA PHE A 653 -15.04 -13.31 38.16
C PHE A 653 -15.26 -14.81 38.40
N GLN A 654 -15.26 -15.25 39.66
CA GLN A 654 -15.62 -16.64 40.02
C GLN A 654 -17.04 -17.01 39.58
N LEU A 655 -18.02 -16.12 39.76
CA LEU A 655 -19.40 -16.34 39.31
C LEU A 655 -19.49 -16.43 37.78
N GLN A 656 -18.80 -15.56 37.05
CA GLN A 656 -18.75 -15.60 35.59
C GLN A 656 -18.19 -16.92 35.07
N ILE A 657 -17.13 -17.43 35.70
CA ILE A 657 -16.54 -18.73 35.36
C ILE A 657 -17.54 -19.86 35.67
N LEU A 658 -18.19 -19.84 36.84
CA LEU A 658 -19.22 -20.83 37.18
C LEU A 658 -20.38 -20.84 36.18
N ALA A 659 -20.87 -19.67 35.77
CA ALA A 659 -21.98 -19.54 34.82
C ALA A 659 -21.63 -20.14 33.44
N GLN A 660 -20.36 -20.03 33.01
CA GLN A 660 -19.90 -20.61 31.74
C GLN A 660 -19.67 -22.12 31.82
N ILE A 661 -19.18 -22.63 32.95
CA ILE A 661 -18.82 -24.05 33.08
C ILE A 661 -20.03 -24.92 33.46
N ILE A 662 -20.93 -24.45 34.33
CA ILE A 662 -22.08 -25.22 34.85
C ILE A 662 -22.89 -25.93 33.74
N PRO A 663 -23.26 -25.28 32.61
CA PRO A 663 -24.04 -25.93 31.56
C PRO A 663 -23.35 -27.12 30.88
N THR A 664 -22.02 -27.20 30.97
CA THR A 664 -21.19 -28.23 30.33
C THR A 664 -20.49 -29.14 31.35
N LEU A 665 -20.82 -28.99 32.64
CA LEU A 665 -20.12 -29.64 33.73
C LEU A 665 -20.51 -31.12 33.88
N PRO A 666 -19.54 -32.06 33.88
CA PRO A 666 -19.82 -33.46 34.23
C PRO A 666 -20.31 -33.61 35.68
N SER A 667 -21.18 -34.59 35.92
CA SER A 667 -21.76 -34.88 37.25
C SER A 667 -20.72 -35.07 38.36
N ALA A 668 -19.53 -35.57 38.01
CA ALA A 668 -18.39 -35.75 38.91
C ALA A 668 -17.92 -34.46 39.60
N PHE A 669 -18.20 -33.29 39.04
CA PHE A 669 -17.75 -32.00 39.56
C PHE A 669 -18.86 -31.17 40.22
N TYR A 670 -20.08 -31.70 40.34
CA TYR A 670 -21.22 -30.98 40.95
C TYR A 670 -20.95 -30.61 42.42
N GLY A 671 -20.25 -31.46 43.18
CA GLY A 671 -19.88 -31.19 44.57
C GLY A 671 -18.87 -30.03 44.71
N GLU A 672 -17.89 -29.97 43.81
CA GLU A 672 -16.88 -28.89 43.79
C GLU A 672 -17.50 -27.56 43.36
N ALA A 673 -18.41 -27.57 42.37
CA ALA A 673 -19.16 -26.39 41.96
C ALA A 673 -20.12 -25.90 43.06
N HIS A 674 -20.75 -26.81 43.80
CA HIS A 674 -21.60 -26.47 44.94
C HIS A 674 -20.81 -25.86 46.11
N HIS A 675 -19.63 -26.40 46.41
CA HIS A 675 -18.72 -25.83 47.42
C HIS A 675 -18.23 -24.43 47.04
N LEU A 676 -17.91 -24.19 45.76
CA LEU A 676 -17.48 -22.88 45.29
C LEU A 676 -18.65 -21.86 45.30
N ALA A 677 -19.84 -22.27 44.84
CA ALA A 677 -21.04 -21.44 44.86
C ALA A 677 -21.53 -21.09 46.28
N SER A 678 -21.45 -22.03 47.22
CA SER A 678 -21.80 -21.78 48.63
C SER A 678 -20.77 -20.94 49.38
N GLY A 679 -19.52 -20.94 48.93
CA GLY A 679 -18.42 -20.14 49.48
C GLY A 679 -18.43 -18.66 49.10
N LEU A 680 -19.23 -18.26 48.09
CA LEU A 680 -19.40 -16.86 47.67
C LEU A 680 -19.98 -16.03 48.83
N ARG A 681 -19.31 -14.94 49.22
CA ARG A 681 -19.75 -14.11 50.35
C ARG A 681 -20.95 -13.24 49.98
N ASN A 682 -21.06 -12.82 48.71
CA ASN A 682 -22.20 -12.05 48.23
C ASN A 682 -23.48 -12.92 48.12
N PRO A 683 -24.57 -12.59 48.84
CA PRO A 683 -25.80 -13.38 48.86
C PRO A 683 -26.51 -13.44 47.49
N LEU A 684 -26.35 -12.43 46.62
CA LEU A 684 -26.91 -12.44 45.27
C LEU A 684 -26.18 -13.40 44.34
N TYR A 685 -24.84 -13.34 44.33
CA TYR A 685 -24.00 -14.23 43.53
C TYR A 685 -24.16 -15.68 43.99
N ARG A 686 -24.33 -15.89 45.29
CA ARG A 686 -24.69 -17.19 45.88
C ARG A 686 -26.04 -17.68 45.37
N LEU A 687 -27.09 -16.86 45.40
CA LEU A 687 -28.42 -17.24 44.95
C LEU A 687 -28.46 -17.53 43.43
N GLN A 688 -27.75 -16.74 42.63
CA GLN A 688 -27.60 -16.97 41.18
C GLN A 688 -26.83 -18.26 40.88
N ALA A 689 -25.68 -18.48 41.54
CA ALA A 689 -24.91 -19.71 41.36
C ALA A 689 -25.70 -20.96 41.82
N MET A 690 -26.47 -20.86 42.91
CA MET A 690 -27.36 -21.91 43.38
C MET A 690 -28.54 -22.14 42.41
N GLY A 691 -29.11 -21.08 41.85
CA GLY A 691 -30.15 -21.16 40.82
C GLY A 691 -29.65 -21.84 39.54
N LEU A 692 -28.44 -21.50 39.09
CA LEU A 692 -27.78 -22.17 37.96
C LEU A 692 -27.56 -23.66 38.25
N LEU A 693 -27.10 -24.01 39.45
CA LEU A 693 -26.93 -25.41 39.86
C LEU A 693 -28.26 -26.17 39.98
N ALA A 694 -29.37 -25.49 40.31
CA ALA A 694 -30.71 -26.09 40.37
C ALA A 694 -31.28 -26.44 38.98
N THR A 695 -30.71 -25.89 37.90
CA THR A 695 -31.09 -26.23 36.51
C THR A 695 -30.42 -27.50 35.99
N LEU A 696 -29.46 -28.08 36.73
CA LEU A 696 -28.75 -29.29 36.32
C LEU A 696 -29.63 -30.54 36.47
N PRO A 697 -29.53 -31.51 35.55
CA PRO A 697 -30.26 -32.78 35.67
C PRO A 697 -29.81 -33.55 36.91
N PRO A 698 -30.70 -34.33 37.56
CA PRO A 698 -30.33 -35.15 38.71
C PRO A 698 -29.23 -36.13 38.31
N ALA A 699 -28.14 -36.19 39.09
CA ALA A 699 -26.99 -37.04 38.81
C ALA A 699 -27.44 -38.50 38.57
N GLU A 700 -27.22 -39.02 37.37
CA GLU A 700 -27.56 -40.42 37.04
C GLU A 700 -26.74 -41.37 37.93
N ALA A 701 -27.43 -42.28 38.62
CA ALA A 701 -26.86 -43.18 39.62
C ALA A 701 -25.93 -44.29 39.05
N ASN A 702 -25.42 -44.16 37.83
CA ASN A 702 -24.72 -45.21 37.09
C ASN A 702 -23.40 -44.77 36.42
N ASP A 703 -22.67 -43.80 36.98
CA ASP A 703 -21.31 -43.48 36.54
C ASP A 703 -20.26 -44.12 37.49
N PRO A 704 -19.37 -45.03 37.04
CA PRO A 704 -18.63 -45.96 37.90
C PRO A 704 -17.33 -45.37 38.50
N VAL A 705 -17.28 -44.06 38.80
CA VAL A 705 -16.10 -43.43 39.41
C VAL A 705 -16.49 -42.45 40.54
N SER A 706 -17.48 -42.84 41.34
CA SER A 706 -17.71 -42.30 42.70
C SER A 706 -16.79 -43.01 43.72
N ALA A 707 -15.49 -43.01 43.47
CA ALA A 707 -14.50 -43.65 44.33
C ALA A 707 -13.30 -42.73 44.60
N ALA A 708 -13.57 -41.57 45.20
CA ALA A 708 -12.63 -40.88 46.07
C ALA A 708 -13.42 -40.44 47.32
N PRO A 709 -12.94 -40.72 48.54
CA PRO A 709 -13.70 -40.43 49.74
C PRO A 709 -13.60 -38.94 50.03
N LEU A 710 -14.65 -38.20 49.70
CA LEU A 710 -14.98 -36.99 50.44
C LEU A 710 -16.14 -37.39 51.36
N ASP A 711 -15.99 -37.11 52.65
CA ASP A 711 -16.96 -37.31 53.71
C ASP A 711 -18.24 -36.47 53.48
N ALA A 712 -18.96 -36.71 52.38
CA ALA A 712 -20.15 -36.00 51.94
C ALA A 712 -21.42 -36.83 52.16
N GLY A 713 -21.39 -37.78 53.10
CA GLY A 713 -22.56 -38.53 53.55
C GLY A 713 -23.37 -37.84 54.66
N SER A 714 -22.96 -36.66 55.15
CA SER A 714 -23.60 -36.01 56.30
C SER A 714 -23.89 -34.51 56.15
N ALA A 715 -23.84 -33.99 54.93
CA ALA A 715 -24.18 -32.60 54.65
C ALA A 715 -25.02 -32.42 53.36
N LEU A 716 -25.97 -33.32 53.09
CA LEU A 716 -27.25 -32.90 52.45
C LEU A 716 -28.07 -32.10 53.49
N LEU A 717 -27.42 -31.07 54.07
CA LEU A 717 -28.00 -30.14 55.01
C LEU A 717 -29.04 -29.33 54.24
N SER A 718 -30.30 -29.56 54.59
CA SER A 718 -31.43 -28.62 54.47
C SER A 718 -31.19 -27.48 53.49
N LEU A 719 -31.42 -27.74 52.19
CA LEU A 719 -31.63 -26.65 51.25
C LEU A 719 -32.69 -25.74 51.88
N PRO A 720 -32.41 -24.46 52.18
CA PRO A 720 -33.46 -23.55 52.59
C PRO A 720 -34.57 -23.60 51.53
N THR A 721 -35.83 -23.71 51.97
CA THR A 721 -36.96 -23.78 51.04
C THR A 721 -36.88 -22.62 50.05
N VAL A 722 -37.23 -22.86 48.78
CA VAL A 722 -37.19 -21.83 47.73
C VAL A 722 -37.90 -20.54 48.20
N ASP A 723 -38.98 -20.67 48.97
CA ASP A 723 -39.68 -19.55 49.63
C ASP A 723 -38.84 -18.82 50.70
N ALA A 724 -38.00 -19.51 51.47
CA ALA A 724 -37.10 -18.90 52.46
C ALA A 724 -35.96 -18.13 51.78
N LEU A 725 -35.38 -18.69 50.70
CA LEU A 725 -34.36 -18.02 49.88
C LEU A 725 -34.92 -16.82 49.12
N ILE A 726 -36.13 -16.92 48.53
CA ILE A 726 -36.80 -15.79 47.86
C ILE A 726 -37.10 -14.69 48.88
N LYS A 727 -37.56 -15.05 50.09
CA LYS A 727 -37.81 -14.09 51.16
C LYS A 727 -36.51 -13.40 51.61
N GLU A 728 -35.43 -14.14 51.79
CA GLU A 728 -34.11 -13.61 52.15
C GLU A 728 -33.55 -12.70 51.04
N ALA A 729 -33.72 -13.09 49.77
CA ALA A 729 -33.34 -12.29 48.61
C ALA A 729 -34.15 -11.00 48.51
N LEU A 730 -35.48 -11.07 48.68
CA LEU A 730 -36.37 -9.90 48.69
C LEU A 730 -36.09 -8.96 49.87
N THR A 731 -35.64 -9.48 51.01
CA THR A 731 -35.17 -8.64 52.12
C THR A 731 -33.81 -8.01 51.84
N ALA A 732 -32.88 -8.78 51.27
CA ALA A 732 -31.54 -8.30 50.92
C ALA A 732 -31.58 -7.26 49.79
N LEU A 733 -32.59 -7.28 48.91
CA LEU A 733 -32.82 -6.25 47.90
C LEU A 733 -32.88 -4.83 48.51
N ALA A 734 -33.43 -4.68 49.71
CA ALA A 734 -33.53 -3.37 50.36
C ALA A 734 -32.19 -2.87 50.90
N ASP A 735 -31.24 -3.78 51.15
CA ASP A 735 -29.93 -3.48 51.75
C ASP A 735 -28.84 -3.23 50.68
N LEU A 736 -29.17 -3.36 49.40
CA LEU A 736 -28.23 -3.11 48.30
C LEU A 736 -27.97 -1.62 48.13
N PRO A 737 -26.70 -1.19 48.02
CA PRO A 737 -26.32 0.22 48.08
C PRO A 737 -26.70 1.01 46.82
N THR A 738 -26.92 0.35 45.69
CA THR A 738 -27.17 1.02 44.41
C THR A 738 -28.46 0.51 43.76
N SER A 739 -29.18 1.43 43.10
CA SER A 739 -30.38 1.14 42.32
C SER A 739 -30.13 0.11 41.20
N ALA A 740 -28.93 0.14 40.60
CA ALA A 740 -28.51 -0.82 39.58
C ALA A 740 -28.41 -2.24 40.15
N ALA A 741 -27.81 -2.40 41.34
CA ALA A 741 -27.72 -3.71 42.00
C ALA A 741 -29.11 -4.23 42.41
N GLN A 742 -30.02 -3.34 42.82
CA GLN A 742 -31.41 -3.68 43.13
C GLN A 742 -32.17 -4.16 41.89
N SER A 743 -32.02 -3.47 40.76
CA SER A 743 -32.62 -3.86 39.48
C SER A 743 -32.08 -5.19 38.96
N GLU A 744 -30.76 -5.36 38.96
CA GLU A 744 -30.11 -6.60 38.54
C GLU A 744 -30.57 -7.78 39.40
N ALA A 745 -30.64 -7.60 40.71
CA ALA A 745 -31.14 -8.61 41.61
C ALA A 745 -32.62 -8.95 41.36
N ILE A 746 -33.50 -7.95 41.08
CA ILE A 746 -34.90 -8.19 40.72
C ILE A 746 -35.02 -8.98 39.41
N GLN A 747 -34.25 -8.62 38.38
CA GLN A 747 -34.25 -9.32 37.10
C GLN A 747 -33.86 -10.80 37.24
N ASN A 748 -32.88 -11.07 38.10
CA ASN A 748 -32.39 -12.43 38.32
C ASN A 748 -33.32 -13.27 39.20
N ILE A 749 -34.10 -12.63 40.08
CA ILE A 749 -35.06 -13.31 40.94
C ILE A 749 -36.37 -13.60 40.17
N ALA A 750 -36.81 -12.70 39.28
CA ALA A 750 -38.11 -12.74 38.59
C ALA A 750 -38.54 -14.10 38.00
N PRO A 751 -37.68 -14.90 37.34
CA PRO A 751 -38.07 -16.20 36.78
C PRO A 751 -38.44 -17.26 37.83
N TYR A 752 -37.99 -17.08 39.07
CA TYR A 752 -38.11 -18.07 40.15
C TYR A 752 -39.20 -17.70 41.17
N VAL A 753 -39.88 -16.56 40.99
CA VAL A 753 -40.91 -16.05 41.92
C VAL A 753 -42.30 -16.61 41.55
N GLY A 754 -42.94 -17.29 42.49
CA GLY A 754 -44.33 -17.77 42.35
C GLY A 754 -45.37 -16.65 42.41
N GLU A 755 -46.58 -16.91 41.91
CA GLU A 755 -47.67 -15.92 41.78
C GLU A 755 -48.01 -15.14 43.06
N SER A 756 -47.75 -15.73 44.23
CA SER A 756 -47.99 -15.12 45.55
C SER A 756 -47.07 -13.93 45.87
N TRP A 757 -45.89 -13.86 45.26
CA TRP A 757 -44.85 -12.86 45.54
C TRP A 757 -44.69 -11.82 44.43
N LEU A 758 -45.31 -12.02 43.25
CA LEU A 758 -45.28 -11.08 42.13
C LEU A 758 -45.84 -9.68 42.46
N PRO A 759 -46.92 -9.51 43.25
CA PRO A 759 -47.39 -8.18 43.65
C PRO A 759 -46.38 -7.40 44.50
N GLU A 760 -45.66 -8.09 45.39
CA GLU A 760 -44.62 -7.46 46.21
C GLU A 760 -43.39 -7.14 45.35
N LEU A 761 -43.03 -8.00 44.39
CA LEU A 761 -41.94 -7.73 43.44
C LEU A 761 -42.26 -6.52 42.54
N LEU A 762 -43.49 -6.39 42.03
CA LEU A 762 -43.96 -5.21 41.26
C LEU A 762 -43.98 -3.93 42.10
N LYS A 763 -44.32 -4.03 43.39
CA LYS A 763 -44.24 -2.89 44.29
C LYS A 763 -42.78 -2.45 44.51
N ARG A 764 -41.84 -3.39 44.60
CA ARG A 764 -40.41 -3.12 44.72
C ARG A 764 -39.83 -2.54 43.43
N THR A 765 -40.26 -3.03 42.26
CA THR A 765 -39.86 -2.45 40.97
C THR A 765 -40.33 -1.00 40.85
N ALA A 766 -41.55 -0.67 41.29
CA ALA A 766 -42.07 0.70 41.28
C ALA A 766 -41.26 1.67 42.18
N THR A 767 -40.66 1.16 43.26
CA THR A 767 -39.89 1.97 44.22
C THR A 767 -38.42 2.21 43.83
N LEU A 768 -37.94 1.64 42.72
CA LEU A 768 -36.55 1.90 42.30
C LEU A 768 -36.39 3.39 41.92
N PRO A 769 -35.32 4.06 42.38
CA PRO A 769 -35.16 5.49 42.24
C PRO A 769 -34.79 5.93 40.81
N THR A 770 -34.09 5.07 40.04
CA THR A 770 -33.76 5.39 38.65
C THR A 770 -34.73 4.71 37.69
N GLU A 771 -35.10 5.42 36.63
CA GLU A 771 -36.07 4.92 35.67
C GLU A 771 -35.54 3.79 34.78
N ALA A 772 -34.25 3.84 34.41
CA ALA A 772 -33.60 2.76 33.66
C ALA A 772 -33.64 1.43 34.42
N ASP A 773 -33.42 1.49 35.75
CA ASP A 773 -33.49 0.34 36.65
C ASP A 773 -34.92 -0.17 36.81
N ARG A 774 -35.90 0.74 37.00
CA ARG A 774 -37.34 0.40 36.99
C ARG A 774 -37.74 -0.35 35.74
N THR A 775 -37.24 0.09 34.58
CA THR A 775 -37.60 -0.46 33.28
C THR A 775 -37.08 -1.88 33.11
N ALA A 776 -35.80 -2.10 33.40
CA ALA A 776 -35.19 -3.42 33.26
C ALA A 776 -35.81 -4.42 34.24
N ALA A 777 -36.06 -4.00 35.48
CA ALA A 777 -36.77 -4.78 36.49
C ALA A 777 -38.22 -5.09 36.06
N LEU A 778 -39.00 -4.09 35.63
CA LEU A 778 -40.39 -4.27 35.23
C LEU A 778 -40.52 -5.15 33.98
N ALA A 779 -39.62 -5.01 32.98
CA ALA A 779 -39.62 -5.84 31.78
C ALA A 779 -39.38 -7.33 32.08
N ALA A 780 -38.51 -7.65 33.05
CA ALA A 780 -38.28 -9.02 33.49
C ALA A 780 -39.48 -9.58 34.25
N VAL A 781 -40.10 -8.78 35.11
CA VAL A 781 -41.28 -9.21 35.91
C VAL A 781 -42.49 -9.42 35.01
N VAL A 782 -42.76 -8.52 34.06
CA VAL A 782 -43.91 -8.58 33.14
C VAL A 782 -43.99 -9.89 32.35
N ALA A 783 -42.85 -10.52 32.04
CA ALA A 783 -42.81 -11.81 31.33
C ALA A 783 -43.46 -12.98 32.10
N HIS A 784 -43.66 -12.81 33.41
CA HIS A 784 -44.18 -13.84 34.32
C HIS A 784 -45.46 -13.39 35.06
N VAL A 785 -46.04 -12.23 34.70
CA VAL A 785 -47.20 -11.65 35.39
C VAL A 785 -48.52 -12.17 34.80
N PRO A 786 -49.46 -12.67 35.64
CA PRO A 786 -50.79 -13.09 35.19
C PRO A 786 -51.69 -11.88 34.85
N ALA A 787 -52.68 -12.10 33.96
CA ALA A 787 -53.53 -11.05 33.37
C ALA A 787 -54.20 -10.07 34.37
N ARG A 788 -54.41 -10.51 35.62
CA ARG A 788 -55.05 -9.71 36.68
C ARG A 788 -54.17 -8.58 37.25
N LEU A 789 -52.84 -8.69 37.13
CA LEU A 789 -51.88 -7.73 37.71
C LEU A 789 -51.27 -6.78 36.66
N LEU A 790 -51.71 -6.86 35.40
CA LEU A 790 -51.22 -6.04 34.30
C LEU A 790 -51.62 -4.56 34.36
N PRO A 791 -52.82 -4.18 34.85
CA PRO A 791 -53.14 -2.77 35.06
C PRO A 791 -52.12 -2.09 35.99
N GLN A 792 -51.62 -2.81 37.01
CA GLN A 792 -50.59 -2.31 37.92
C GLN A 792 -49.23 -2.16 37.22
N ALA A 793 -48.85 -3.11 36.35
CA ALA A 793 -47.63 -2.99 35.54
C ALA A 793 -47.71 -1.84 34.51
N LEU A 794 -48.89 -1.59 33.93
CA LEU A 794 -49.15 -0.49 33.01
C LEU A 794 -49.17 0.88 33.68
N GLU A 795 -49.69 0.97 34.92
CA GLU A 795 -49.59 2.20 35.72
C GLU A 795 -48.12 2.55 35.98
N ILE A 796 -47.28 1.59 36.38
CA ILE A 796 -45.85 1.81 36.57
C ILE A 796 -45.17 2.24 35.24
N ALA A 797 -45.55 1.64 34.12
CA ALA A 797 -45.00 1.99 32.81
C ALA A 797 -45.45 3.37 32.28
N ARG A 798 -46.61 3.87 32.71
CA ARG A 798 -47.14 5.21 32.37
C ARG A 798 -46.46 6.33 33.15
N ASP A 799 -45.90 6.02 34.31
CA ASP A 799 -45.20 6.96 35.19
C ASP A 799 -43.72 7.18 34.77
N PHE A 800 -43.28 6.62 33.64
CA PHE A 800 -41.93 6.81 33.10
C PHE A 800 -41.79 8.17 32.39
N GLU A 801 -40.76 8.94 32.77
CA GLU A 801 -40.40 10.22 32.15
C GLU A 801 -39.65 10.01 30.81
N ASP A 802 -38.85 8.94 30.69
CA ASP A 802 -38.16 8.54 29.45
C ASP A 802 -39.03 7.57 28.64
N ILE A 803 -39.47 8.04 27.48
CA ILE A 803 -40.42 7.33 26.61
C ILE A 803 -39.84 6.01 26.06
N ARG A 804 -38.50 5.87 25.93
CA ARG A 804 -37.85 4.63 25.46
C ARG A 804 -38.06 3.47 26.44
N ASN A 805 -38.09 3.80 27.72
CA ASN A 805 -38.35 2.85 28.80
C ASN A 805 -39.80 2.38 28.78
N CYS A 806 -40.74 3.30 28.50
CA CYS A 806 -42.15 2.99 28.31
C CYS A 806 -42.36 2.01 27.13
N VAL A 807 -41.75 2.30 25.96
CA VAL A 807 -41.83 1.46 24.77
C VAL A 807 -41.30 0.04 25.02
N ARG A 808 -40.17 -0.11 25.72
CA ARG A 808 -39.60 -1.43 26.08
C ARG A 808 -40.58 -2.29 26.89
N VAL A 809 -41.31 -1.69 27.82
CA VAL A 809 -42.29 -2.41 28.65
C VAL A 809 -43.58 -2.71 27.88
N LEU A 810 -44.06 -1.76 27.07
CA LEU A 810 -45.23 -1.94 26.20
C LEU A 810 -45.02 -3.08 25.19
N LEU A 811 -43.82 -3.22 24.62
CA LEU A 811 -43.49 -4.35 23.75
C LEU A 811 -43.59 -5.69 24.43
N ARG A 812 -43.07 -5.78 25.66
CA ARG A 812 -43.11 -7.03 26.44
C ARG A 812 -44.57 -7.41 26.75
N LEU A 813 -45.44 -6.43 26.99
CA LEU A 813 -46.86 -6.65 27.20
C LEU A 813 -47.57 -7.19 25.94
N VAL A 814 -47.30 -6.60 24.77
CA VAL A 814 -47.87 -7.06 23.48
C VAL A 814 -47.41 -8.48 23.14
N THR A 815 -46.15 -8.85 23.42
CA THR A 815 -45.65 -10.23 23.15
C THR A 815 -46.37 -11.31 23.95
N HIS A 816 -46.85 -10.99 25.17
CA HIS A 816 -47.38 -12.00 26.08
C HIS A 816 -48.91 -12.07 26.07
N ILE A 817 -49.64 -11.01 25.68
CA ILE A 817 -51.12 -10.98 25.64
C ILE A 817 -51.69 -10.16 24.45
N PRO A 818 -52.15 -10.82 23.36
CA PRO A 818 -52.63 -10.15 22.14
C PRO A 818 -53.92 -9.31 22.27
N ASP A 819 -54.84 -9.69 23.18
CA ASP A 819 -56.17 -9.07 23.35
C ASP A 819 -56.13 -7.59 23.78
N PHE A 820 -54.95 -7.08 24.17
CA PHE A 820 -54.78 -5.73 24.71
C PHE A 820 -54.21 -4.71 23.70
N THR A 821 -54.08 -5.11 22.43
CA THR A 821 -53.54 -4.28 21.34
C THR A 821 -54.18 -2.88 21.22
N PRO A 822 -55.51 -2.69 21.29
CA PRO A 822 -56.14 -1.37 21.13
C PRO A 822 -55.70 -0.35 22.19
N THR A 823 -55.58 -0.79 23.45
CA THR A 823 -55.15 0.08 24.56
C THR A 823 -53.70 0.52 24.41
N VAL A 824 -52.85 -0.35 23.83
CA VAL A 824 -51.45 -0.01 23.53
C VAL A 824 -51.36 0.98 22.38
N LEU A 825 -52.16 0.81 21.32
CA LEU A 825 -52.20 1.76 20.19
C LEU A 825 -52.73 3.14 20.60
N GLU A 826 -53.72 3.21 21.49
CA GLU A 826 -54.21 4.47 22.05
C GLU A 826 -53.16 5.16 22.93
N ALA A 827 -52.44 4.38 23.74
CA ALA A 827 -51.31 4.89 24.52
C ALA A 827 -50.21 5.46 23.61
N ILE A 828 -49.86 4.76 22.52
CA ILE A 828 -48.89 5.23 21.53
C ILE A 828 -49.39 6.51 20.86
N ARG A 829 -50.67 6.58 20.46
CA ARG A 829 -51.25 7.78 19.84
C ARG A 829 -51.24 9.00 20.77
N SER A 830 -51.32 8.79 22.09
CA SER A 830 -51.30 9.84 23.10
C SER A 830 -49.91 10.41 23.43
N LEU A 831 -48.83 9.80 22.93
CA LEU A 831 -47.47 10.29 23.11
C LEU A 831 -47.28 11.65 22.42
N GLN A 832 -46.75 12.64 23.15
CA GLN A 832 -46.59 14.00 22.63
C GLN A 832 -45.50 14.09 21.55
N ASP A 833 -44.39 13.38 21.73
CA ASP A 833 -43.27 13.37 20.78
C ASP A 833 -43.58 12.52 19.54
N VAL A 834 -43.28 13.06 18.36
CA VAL A 834 -43.56 12.43 17.07
C VAL A 834 -42.52 11.37 16.70
N ALA A 835 -41.25 11.58 17.05
CA ALA A 835 -40.18 10.62 16.76
C ALA A 835 -40.37 9.33 17.56
N PHE A 836 -40.71 9.47 18.85
CA PHE A 836 -40.94 8.32 19.74
C PHE A 836 -42.24 7.57 19.41
N ARG A 837 -43.27 8.24 18.86
CA ARG A 837 -44.43 7.55 18.28
C ARG A 837 -44.02 6.60 17.16
N GLY A 838 -43.09 7.04 16.30
CA GLY A 838 -42.52 6.21 15.25
C GLY A 838 -41.82 4.96 15.79
N GLU A 839 -40.94 5.12 16.79
CA GLU A 839 -40.20 4.00 17.41
C GLU A 839 -41.13 2.97 18.06
N ALA A 840 -42.14 3.46 18.79
CA ALA A 840 -43.15 2.60 19.41
C ALA A 840 -43.93 1.80 18.37
N LEU A 841 -44.33 2.43 17.26
CA LEU A 841 -45.03 1.76 16.17
C LEU A 841 -44.15 0.72 15.48
N THR A 842 -42.88 1.02 15.19
CA THR A 842 -41.93 0.05 14.61
C THR A 842 -41.87 -1.23 15.41
N ALA A 843 -41.84 -1.12 16.72
CA ALA A 843 -41.67 -2.26 17.59
C ALA A 843 -42.99 -3.07 17.74
N VAL A 844 -44.15 -2.42 17.65
CA VAL A 844 -45.47 -3.04 17.80
C VAL A 844 -45.98 -3.68 16.51
N ILE A 845 -45.71 -3.10 15.33
CA ILE A 845 -46.19 -3.60 14.02
C ILE A 845 -45.92 -5.09 13.76
N PRO A 846 -44.75 -5.68 14.10
CA PRO A 846 -44.48 -7.10 13.86
C PRO A 846 -45.40 -8.04 14.65
N GLN A 847 -45.91 -7.61 15.80
CA GLN A 847 -46.57 -8.49 16.78
C GLN A 847 -48.10 -8.37 16.79
N VAL A 848 -48.64 -7.33 16.16
CA VAL A 848 -50.08 -7.01 16.16
C VAL A 848 -50.89 -7.87 15.18
N GLU A 849 -52.17 -8.07 15.42
CA GLU A 849 -53.03 -8.75 14.43
C GLU A 849 -53.28 -7.87 13.20
N SER A 850 -53.46 -8.48 12.02
CA SER A 850 -53.60 -7.76 10.74
C SER A 850 -54.79 -6.79 10.70
N VAL A 851 -55.78 -6.98 11.57
CA VAL A 851 -56.99 -6.16 11.71
C VAL A 851 -56.67 -4.71 12.11
N TYR A 852 -55.59 -4.48 12.87
CA TYR A 852 -55.23 -3.15 13.40
C TYR A 852 -54.22 -2.39 12.52
N LEU A 853 -53.75 -2.99 11.41
CA LEU A 853 -52.82 -2.33 10.48
C LEU A 853 -53.37 -1.04 9.82
N PRO A 854 -54.67 -0.91 9.51
CA PRO A 854 -55.25 0.35 9.03
C PRO A 854 -55.22 1.46 10.08
N GLU A 855 -55.41 1.11 11.36
CA GLU A 855 -55.34 2.08 12.46
C GLU A 855 -53.91 2.57 12.65
N ILE A 856 -52.93 1.67 12.59
CA ILE A 856 -51.50 2.03 12.59
C ILE A 856 -51.14 2.93 11.40
N GLN A 857 -51.71 2.69 10.22
CA GLN A 857 -51.52 3.56 9.05
C GLN A 857 -52.01 5.00 9.30
N GLU A 858 -53.17 5.17 9.94
CA GLU A 858 -53.67 6.51 10.29
C GLU A 858 -52.79 7.18 11.33
N ILE A 859 -52.33 6.45 12.36
CA ILE A 859 -51.41 7.01 13.36
C ILE A 859 -50.09 7.44 12.69
N LEU A 860 -49.53 6.64 11.77
CA LEU A 860 -48.33 7.01 11.01
C LEU A 860 -48.54 8.23 10.10
N ARG A 861 -49.76 8.40 9.55
CA ARG A 861 -50.12 9.58 8.78
C ARG A 861 -50.29 10.82 9.68
N GLU A 862 -50.72 10.65 10.92
CA GLU A 862 -50.86 11.74 11.89
C GLU A 862 -49.52 12.21 12.47
N THR A 863 -48.50 11.34 12.50
CA THR A 863 -47.13 11.65 12.93
C THR A 863 -46.29 12.41 11.87
N ARG A 864 -46.92 13.27 11.06
CA ARG A 864 -46.24 14.03 9.99
C ARG A 864 -45.30 15.11 10.55
N THR A 865 -43.99 14.87 10.52
CA THR A 865 -42.93 15.85 10.79
C THR A 865 -41.72 15.70 9.86
N GLU A 866 -40.71 16.57 10.03
CA GLU A 866 -39.44 16.64 9.27
C GLU A 866 -38.67 15.31 9.14
N THR A 867 -39.00 14.31 9.97
CA THR A 867 -38.48 12.95 9.94
C THR A 867 -39.62 11.94 9.93
N VAL A 868 -39.95 11.40 8.76
CA VAL A 868 -40.81 10.22 8.65
C VAL A 868 -40.08 9.02 9.26
N HIS A 869 -40.74 8.24 10.14
CA HIS A 869 -40.12 7.09 10.79
C HIS A 869 -40.00 5.89 9.83
N ILE A 870 -38.88 5.83 9.10
CA ILE A 870 -38.60 4.82 8.06
C ILE A 870 -38.78 3.37 8.56
N PRO A 871 -38.28 2.98 9.76
CA PRO A 871 -38.45 1.61 10.24
C PRO A 871 -39.92 1.21 10.45
N ALA A 872 -40.81 2.16 10.75
CA ALA A 872 -42.24 1.88 10.93
C ALA A 872 -42.93 1.68 9.58
N LEU A 873 -42.55 2.48 8.57
CA LEU A 873 -43.01 2.27 7.20
C LEU A 873 -42.53 0.93 6.63
N GLN A 874 -41.28 0.54 6.89
CA GLN A 874 -40.74 -0.77 6.49
C GLN A 874 -41.54 -1.91 7.11
N ALA A 875 -41.73 -1.89 8.44
CA ALA A 875 -42.49 -2.91 9.15
C ALA A 875 -43.93 -3.02 8.64
N LEU A 876 -44.58 -1.89 8.33
CA LEU A 876 -45.94 -1.87 7.80
C LEU A 876 -46.01 -2.40 6.36
N LEU A 877 -45.06 -2.03 5.49
CA LEU A 877 -45.00 -2.53 4.10
C LEU A 877 -44.78 -4.04 4.04
N GLN A 878 -43.93 -4.59 4.91
CA GLN A 878 -43.71 -6.04 5.02
C GLN A 878 -45.00 -6.81 5.30
N ARG A 879 -45.91 -6.25 6.10
CA ARG A 879 -47.18 -6.88 6.47
C ARG A 879 -48.34 -6.49 5.56
N ARG A 880 -48.26 -5.33 4.89
CA ARG A 880 -49.27 -4.81 3.99
C ARG A 880 -48.63 -4.19 2.74
N PRO A 881 -48.28 -4.99 1.72
CA PRO A 881 -47.65 -4.50 0.50
C PRO A 881 -48.52 -3.50 -0.30
N THR A 882 -49.84 -3.52 -0.11
CA THR A 882 -50.79 -2.59 -0.77
C THR A 882 -50.63 -1.13 -0.35
N PHE A 883 -49.84 -0.86 0.70
CA PHE A 883 -49.55 0.48 1.20
C PHE A 883 -48.39 1.19 0.46
N GLY A 884 -47.79 0.56 -0.56
CA GLY A 884 -46.63 1.08 -1.31
C GLY A 884 -46.76 2.53 -1.78
N ARG A 885 -47.86 2.88 -2.47
CA ARG A 885 -48.08 4.25 -2.98
C ARG A 885 -48.25 5.29 -1.89
N ASP A 886 -48.98 4.95 -0.83
CA ASP A 886 -49.19 5.86 0.30
C ASP A 886 -47.86 6.10 1.04
N ALA A 887 -47.03 5.07 1.18
CA ALA A 887 -45.68 5.20 1.73
C ALA A 887 -44.79 6.12 0.87
N LEU A 888 -44.78 5.95 -0.46
CA LEU A 888 -44.04 6.82 -1.38
C LEU A 888 -44.51 8.28 -1.34
N ALA A 889 -45.82 8.51 -1.21
CA ALA A 889 -46.38 9.85 -1.04
C ALA A 889 -45.89 10.51 0.27
N MET A 890 -45.83 9.74 1.37
CA MET A 890 -45.27 10.22 2.63
C MET A 890 -43.79 10.57 2.52
N ILE A 891 -43.00 9.81 1.75
CA ILE A 891 -41.57 10.10 1.51
C ILE A 891 -41.40 11.38 0.68
N GLN A 892 -42.23 11.60 -0.33
CA GLN A 892 -42.14 12.78 -1.20
C GLN A 892 -42.41 14.09 -0.43
N GLU A 893 -43.22 14.04 0.62
CA GLU A 893 -43.52 15.17 1.50
C GLU A 893 -42.38 15.53 2.49
N ILE A 894 -41.31 14.71 2.60
CA ILE A 894 -40.18 14.92 3.52
C ILE A 894 -39.35 16.16 3.10
N PRO A 895 -39.21 17.21 3.96
CA PRO A 895 -38.51 18.45 3.63
C PRO A 895 -36.98 18.33 3.41
N PRO A 896 -36.21 17.53 4.18
CA PRO A 896 -34.79 17.35 3.87
C PRO A 896 -34.56 16.37 2.71
N VAL A 897 -33.85 16.86 1.70
CA VAL A 897 -33.47 16.15 0.47
C VAL A 897 -32.69 14.85 0.76
N PHE A 898 -31.87 14.84 1.83
CA PHE A 898 -31.07 13.68 2.23
C PHE A 898 -31.90 12.58 2.92
N ALA A 899 -32.80 12.95 3.84
CA ALA A 899 -33.67 11.99 4.51
C ALA A 899 -34.61 11.29 3.52
N ARG A 900 -35.05 12.02 2.48
CA ARG A 900 -35.83 11.48 1.37
C ARG A 900 -35.06 10.40 0.60
N ALA A 901 -33.78 10.64 0.31
CA ALA A 901 -32.93 9.68 -0.39
C ALA A 901 -32.70 8.40 0.42
N THR A 902 -32.39 8.54 1.71
CA THR A 902 -32.22 7.39 2.62
C THR A 902 -33.51 6.60 2.79
N ALA A 903 -34.65 7.28 2.97
CA ALA A 903 -35.96 6.64 3.06
C ALA A 903 -36.30 5.84 1.79
N LEU A 904 -36.01 6.38 0.60
CA LEU A 904 -36.20 5.64 -0.65
C LEU A 904 -35.33 4.38 -0.71
N GLY A 905 -34.02 4.49 -0.46
CA GLY A 905 -33.12 3.33 -0.51
C GLY A 905 -33.54 2.21 0.43
N GLU A 906 -33.96 2.56 1.64
CA GLU A 906 -34.37 1.62 2.68
C GLU A 906 -35.74 0.95 2.44
N LEU A 907 -36.68 1.63 1.75
CA LEU A 907 -38.04 1.13 1.57
C LEU A 907 -38.21 0.28 0.30
N VAL A 908 -37.35 0.47 -0.71
CA VAL A 908 -37.45 -0.18 -2.03
C VAL A 908 -37.46 -1.70 -1.93
N ALA A 909 -36.72 -2.29 -0.97
CA ALA A 909 -36.70 -3.73 -0.73
C ALA A 909 -38.09 -4.34 -0.45
N TYR A 910 -39.00 -3.52 0.07
CA TYR A 910 -40.34 -3.93 0.49
C TYR A 910 -41.45 -3.40 -0.44
N LEU A 911 -41.11 -2.59 -1.45
CA LEU A 911 -42.09 -2.04 -2.39
C LEU A 911 -42.53 -3.09 -3.44
N PRO A 912 -43.85 -3.16 -3.74
CA PRO A 912 -44.34 -3.94 -4.88
C PRO A 912 -43.70 -3.49 -6.19
N ALA A 913 -43.49 -4.44 -7.12
CA ALA A 913 -42.88 -4.15 -8.42
C ALA A 913 -43.64 -3.07 -9.22
N ALA A 914 -44.96 -2.95 -9.02
CA ALA A 914 -45.81 -1.97 -9.68
C ALA A 914 -45.55 -0.51 -9.24
N ASP A 915 -44.98 -0.29 -8.05
CA ASP A 915 -44.77 1.04 -7.49
C ASP A 915 -43.30 1.51 -7.63
N ARG A 916 -42.40 0.65 -8.11
CA ARG A 916 -40.98 0.98 -8.36
C ARG A 916 -40.77 2.14 -9.35
N PRO A 917 -41.52 2.26 -10.47
CA PRO A 917 -41.37 3.41 -11.37
C PRO A 917 -41.61 4.76 -10.68
N VAL A 918 -42.52 4.81 -9.70
CA VAL A 918 -42.79 6.02 -8.92
C VAL A 918 -41.60 6.34 -8.00
N ALA A 919 -41.00 5.34 -7.38
CA ALA A 919 -39.78 5.52 -6.58
C ALA A 919 -38.60 6.06 -7.42
N ILE A 920 -38.46 5.60 -8.67
CA ILE A 920 -37.45 6.10 -9.62
C ILE A 920 -37.69 7.59 -9.92
N THR A 921 -38.93 7.99 -10.20
CA THR A 921 -39.23 9.42 -10.45
C THR A 921 -38.92 10.30 -9.25
N ILE A 922 -39.23 9.85 -8.04
CA ILE A 922 -38.92 10.62 -6.82
C ILE A 922 -37.40 10.72 -6.63
N ALA A 923 -36.63 9.67 -6.94
CA ALA A 923 -35.17 9.70 -6.88
C ALA A 923 -34.55 10.65 -7.93
N GLN A 924 -35.09 10.68 -9.16
CA GLN A 924 -34.63 11.55 -10.25
C GLN A 924 -34.93 13.03 -9.98
N ASP A 925 -36.05 13.34 -9.29
CA ASP A 925 -36.45 14.70 -8.92
C ASP A 925 -35.60 15.32 -7.79
N ILE A 926 -34.68 14.55 -7.20
CA ILE A 926 -33.76 15.02 -6.17
C ILE A 926 -32.72 15.97 -6.78
N GLN A 927 -32.77 17.25 -6.39
CA GLN A 927 -31.88 18.29 -6.93
C GLN A 927 -30.42 18.16 -6.46
N PHE A 928 -30.20 17.64 -5.25
CA PHE A 928 -28.86 17.54 -4.69
C PHE A 928 -28.12 16.29 -5.22
N PRO A 929 -26.99 16.44 -5.94
CA PRO A 929 -26.34 15.32 -6.64
C PRO A 929 -26.00 14.12 -5.75
N TYR A 930 -25.46 14.35 -4.55
CA TYR A 930 -25.09 13.29 -3.62
C TYR A 930 -26.31 12.54 -3.07
N ALA A 931 -27.37 13.25 -2.68
CA ALA A 931 -28.62 12.62 -2.24
C ALA A 931 -29.30 11.85 -3.38
N ARG A 932 -29.23 12.37 -4.62
CA ARG A 932 -29.74 11.67 -5.80
C ARG A 932 -28.95 10.38 -6.05
N ALA A 933 -27.62 10.45 -6.00
CA ALA A 933 -26.77 9.29 -6.17
C ALA A 933 -27.07 8.21 -5.10
N LYS A 934 -27.23 8.60 -3.83
CA LYS A 934 -27.61 7.70 -2.74
C LYS A 934 -28.98 7.04 -2.94
N ALA A 935 -29.98 7.80 -3.38
CA ALA A 935 -31.31 7.25 -3.68
C ALA A 935 -31.26 6.24 -4.85
N LEU A 936 -30.50 6.56 -5.91
CA LEU A 936 -30.31 5.69 -7.06
C LEU A 936 -29.51 4.43 -6.71
N ALA A 937 -28.53 4.53 -5.80
CA ALA A 937 -27.76 3.39 -5.30
C ALA A 937 -28.65 2.36 -4.60
N GLY A 938 -29.55 2.79 -3.71
CA GLY A 938 -30.50 1.88 -3.07
C GLY A 938 -31.55 1.27 -4.01
N LEU A 939 -31.84 1.91 -5.15
CA LEU A 939 -32.74 1.38 -6.18
C LEU A 939 -32.08 0.34 -7.10
N LEU A 940 -30.75 0.42 -7.26
CA LEU A 940 -29.98 -0.37 -8.22
C LEU A 940 -30.13 -1.91 -8.07
N PRO A 941 -30.18 -2.51 -6.86
CA PRO A 941 -30.38 -3.95 -6.69
C PRO A 941 -31.67 -4.48 -7.33
N TYR A 942 -32.68 -3.61 -7.50
CA TYR A 942 -34.01 -3.97 -8.01
C TYR A 942 -34.26 -3.45 -9.43
N CYS A 943 -33.49 -2.47 -9.88
CA CYS A 943 -33.62 -1.80 -11.17
C CYS A 943 -32.21 -1.55 -11.79
N PRO A 944 -31.56 -2.59 -12.35
CA PRO A 944 -30.17 -2.51 -12.82
C PRO A 944 -29.98 -1.55 -14.01
N ASP A 945 -31.04 -1.23 -14.76
CA ASP A 945 -30.99 -0.30 -15.90
C ASP A 945 -30.59 1.13 -15.49
N LEU A 946 -30.71 1.47 -14.20
CA LEU A 946 -30.34 2.79 -13.65
C LEU A 946 -28.84 2.96 -13.42
N ALA A 947 -28.02 1.93 -13.64
CA ALA A 947 -26.59 1.95 -13.33
C ALA A 947 -25.84 3.15 -13.92
N ARG A 948 -26.12 3.50 -15.18
CA ARG A 948 -25.47 4.64 -15.86
C ARG A 948 -25.85 5.97 -15.23
N GLU A 949 -27.12 6.12 -14.86
CA GLU A 949 -27.64 7.34 -14.26
C GLU A 949 -27.11 7.51 -12.83
N ALA A 950 -26.99 6.42 -12.07
CA ALA A 950 -26.38 6.42 -10.75
C ALA A 950 -24.90 6.84 -10.80
N LEU A 951 -24.11 6.30 -11.75
CA LEU A 951 -22.70 6.69 -11.94
C LEU A 951 -22.56 8.15 -12.40
N ALA A 952 -23.44 8.63 -13.30
CA ALA A 952 -23.46 10.04 -13.69
C ALA A 952 -23.80 10.98 -12.51
N ALA A 953 -24.68 10.55 -11.60
CA ALA A 953 -25.00 11.30 -10.39
C ALA A 953 -23.81 11.35 -9.42
N VAL A 954 -23.07 10.24 -9.27
CA VAL A 954 -21.81 10.19 -8.51
C VAL A 954 -20.77 11.13 -9.10
N HIS A 955 -20.58 11.13 -10.43
CA HIS A 955 -19.62 12.01 -11.08
C HIS A 955 -19.93 13.51 -10.91
N ALA A 956 -21.21 13.87 -10.78
CA ALA A 956 -21.66 15.24 -10.53
C ALA A 956 -21.43 15.74 -9.08
N CYS A 957 -20.90 14.89 -8.18
CA CYS A 957 -20.59 15.26 -6.80
C CYS A 957 -19.21 15.94 -6.72
N HIS A 958 -19.17 17.27 -6.79
CA HIS A 958 -17.91 18.03 -6.81
C HIS A 958 -17.38 18.47 -5.43
N GLN A 959 -18.18 18.39 -4.35
CA GLN A 959 -17.81 18.91 -3.01
C GLN A 959 -17.90 17.88 -1.89
N ASP A 960 -18.82 16.93 -1.97
CA ASP A 960 -18.98 15.85 -0.98
C ASP A 960 -18.30 14.60 -1.53
N SER A 961 -17.33 14.02 -0.80
CA SER A 961 -16.64 12.79 -1.20
C SER A 961 -17.66 11.71 -1.55
N PRO A 962 -17.84 11.32 -2.83
CA PRO A 962 -18.87 10.38 -3.21
C PRO A 962 -18.42 8.93 -3.01
N SER A 963 -17.28 8.72 -2.33
CA SER A 963 -16.68 7.42 -2.04
C SER A 963 -17.71 6.44 -1.51
N ASP A 964 -18.46 6.83 -0.50
CA ASP A 964 -19.37 5.93 0.22
C ASP A 964 -20.50 5.44 -0.69
N VAL A 965 -21.05 6.35 -1.52
CA VAL A 965 -22.11 6.04 -2.49
C VAL A 965 -21.55 5.18 -3.62
N LEU A 966 -20.33 5.46 -4.08
CA LEU A 966 -19.67 4.65 -5.10
C LEU A 966 -19.41 3.22 -4.60
N LEU A 967 -18.96 3.05 -3.35
CA LEU A 967 -18.77 1.75 -2.73
C LEU A 967 -20.08 0.95 -2.62
N GLU A 968 -21.19 1.63 -2.30
CA GLU A 968 -22.53 1.02 -2.27
C GLU A 968 -23.01 0.56 -3.66
N LEU A 969 -22.62 1.25 -4.74
CA LEU A 969 -23.00 0.89 -6.11
C LEU A 969 -22.28 -0.36 -6.63
N ILE A 970 -21.00 -0.55 -6.28
CA ILE A 970 -20.12 -1.58 -6.89
C ILE A 970 -20.73 -2.98 -6.90
N PRO A 971 -21.34 -3.51 -5.82
CA PRO A 971 -21.91 -4.86 -5.81
C PRO A 971 -23.04 -5.06 -6.82
N HIS A 972 -23.70 -3.99 -7.25
CA HIS A 972 -24.94 -4.03 -8.04
C HIS A 972 -24.79 -3.57 -9.50
N LEU A 973 -23.62 -3.05 -9.88
CA LEU A 973 -23.37 -2.59 -11.25
C LEU A 973 -23.40 -3.75 -12.27
N PRO A 974 -23.90 -3.54 -13.51
CA PRO A 974 -23.78 -4.51 -14.60
C PRO A 974 -22.36 -4.52 -15.19
N ALA A 975 -21.96 -5.61 -15.85
CA ALA A 975 -20.62 -5.78 -16.42
C ALA A 975 -20.21 -4.64 -17.38
N ALA A 976 -21.17 -4.07 -18.12
CA ALA A 976 -20.92 -2.98 -19.06
C ALA A 976 -20.42 -1.68 -18.42
N GLN A 977 -20.61 -1.50 -17.10
CA GLN A 977 -20.25 -0.29 -16.36
C GLN A 977 -19.01 -0.44 -15.48
N VAL A 978 -18.37 -1.62 -15.47
CA VAL A 978 -17.20 -1.92 -14.63
C VAL A 978 -16.04 -0.97 -14.92
N ALA A 979 -15.72 -0.74 -16.20
CA ALA A 979 -14.62 0.13 -16.60
C ALA A 979 -14.81 1.60 -16.15
N GLU A 980 -16.03 2.14 -16.29
CA GLU A 980 -16.37 3.50 -15.86
C GLU A 980 -16.26 3.65 -14.34
N SER A 981 -16.77 2.66 -13.58
CA SER A 981 -16.63 2.67 -12.12
C SER A 981 -15.20 2.48 -11.62
N LEU A 982 -14.38 1.66 -12.28
CA LEU A 982 -12.97 1.49 -11.91
C LEU A 982 -12.17 2.78 -12.11
N ALA A 983 -12.46 3.54 -13.18
CA ALA A 983 -11.86 4.86 -13.39
C ALA A 983 -12.22 5.82 -12.23
N LEU A 984 -13.50 5.87 -11.84
CA LEU A 984 -13.94 6.69 -10.71
C LEU A 984 -13.29 6.29 -9.38
N ILE A 985 -13.09 5.00 -9.13
CA ILE A 985 -12.39 4.53 -7.92
C ILE A 985 -10.93 5.00 -7.92
N ARG A 986 -10.23 4.87 -9.05
CA ARG A 986 -8.83 5.31 -9.17
C ARG A 986 -8.65 6.81 -8.91
N ASP A 987 -9.69 7.60 -9.12
CA ASP A 987 -9.71 9.05 -8.89
C ASP A 987 -10.13 9.47 -7.47
N ILE A 988 -10.57 8.54 -6.61
CA ILE A 988 -10.90 8.85 -5.20
C ILE A 988 -9.65 9.36 -4.48
N ALA A 989 -9.78 10.43 -3.69
CA ALA A 989 -8.65 10.98 -2.92
C ALA A 989 -8.25 10.11 -1.71
N ASP A 990 -9.23 9.57 -0.98
CA ASP A 990 -9.02 8.70 0.17
C ASP A 990 -8.52 7.30 -0.23
N GLY A 991 -7.37 6.90 0.30
CA GLY A 991 -6.73 5.62 0.00
C GLY A 991 -7.48 4.42 0.56
N GLU A 992 -8.13 4.56 1.72
CA GLU A 992 -8.87 3.46 2.34
C GLU A 992 -10.12 3.12 1.51
N ALA A 993 -10.88 4.15 1.10
CA ALA A 993 -11.98 4.01 0.17
C ALA A 993 -11.55 3.43 -1.20
N ARG A 994 -10.37 3.80 -1.74
CA ARG A 994 -9.84 3.19 -2.97
C ARG A 994 -9.64 1.69 -2.82
N VAL A 995 -8.94 1.28 -1.76
CA VAL A 995 -8.69 -0.15 -1.46
C VAL A 995 -10.00 -0.91 -1.27
N GLU A 996 -10.97 -0.31 -0.57
CA GLU A 996 -12.29 -0.92 -0.39
C GLU A 996 -13.02 -1.13 -1.70
N GLY A 997 -13.01 -0.13 -2.59
CA GLY A 997 -13.66 -0.22 -3.88
C GLY A 997 -13.04 -1.29 -4.77
N LEU A 998 -11.71 -1.34 -4.84
CA LEU A 998 -11.00 -2.37 -5.60
C LEU A 998 -11.24 -3.77 -5.01
N ALA A 999 -11.32 -3.91 -3.69
CA ALA A 999 -11.60 -5.18 -3.04
C ALA A 999 -13.01 -5.70 -3.38
N LEU A 1000 -14.01 -4.80 -3.39
CA LEU A 1000 -15.37 -5.14 -3.81
C LEU A 1000 -15.43 -5.59 -5.27
N PHE A 1001 -14.60 -5.02 -6.16
CA PHE A 1001 -14.48 -5.48 -7.54
C PHE A 1001 -13.91 -6.89 -7.67
N LEU A 1002 -12.86 -7.21 -6.90
CA LEU A 1002 -12.30 -8.57 -6.88
C LEU A 1002 -13.28 -9.62 -6.35
N GLN A 1003 -14.23 -9.21 -5.50
CA GLN A 1003 -15.31 -10.08 -5.06
C GLN A 1003 -16.33 -10.37 -6.18
N ARG A 1004 -16.32 -9.65 -7.30
CA ARG A 1004 -17.17 -9.93 -8.47
C ARG A 1004 -16.51 -10.94 -9.41
N SER A 1005 -17.31 -11.62 -10.22
CA SER A 1005 -16.80 -12.52 -11.27
C SER A 1005 -16.26 -11.70 -12.44
N LEU A 1006 -15.02 -11.21 -12.31
CA LEU A 1006 -14.27 -10.56 -13.38
C LEU A 1006 -13.55 -11.60 -14.24
N PRO A 1007 -13.29 -11.32 -15.54
CA PRO A 1007 -12.35 -12.09 -16.35
C PRO A 1007 -10.99 -12.17 -15.65
N GLY A 1008 -10.25 -13.27 -15.86
CA GLY A 1008 -8.95 -13.50 -15.21
C GLY A 1008 -8.02 -12.29 -15.31
N ASP A 1009 -7.73 -11.83 -16.52
CA ASP A 1009 -6.78 -10.73 -16.77
C ASP A 1009 -7.21 -9.40 -16.10
N GLU A 1010 -8.50 -9.07 -16.13
CA GLU A 1010 -9.03 -7.88 -15.45
C GLU A 1010 -8.97 -8.02 -13.92
N ALA A 1011 -9.25 -9.21 -13.38
CA ALA A 1011 -9.19 -9.47 -11.95
C ALA A 1011 -7.75 -9.34 -11.42
N TYR A 1012 -6.76 -9.79 -12.18
CA TYR A 1012 -5.35 -9.61 -11.80
C TYR A 1012 -4.90 -8.16 -11.91
N ALA A 1013 -5.34 -7.40 -12.92
CA ALA A 1013 -5.04 -5.97 -13.01
C ALA A 1013 -5.61 -5.20 -11.80
N VAL A 1014 -6.86 -5.51 -11.40
CA VAL A 1014 -7.47 -4.92 -10.20
C VAL A 1014 -6.76 -5.38 -8.92
N LEU A 1015 -6.23 -6.61 -8.87
CA LEU A 1015 -5.43 -7.09 -7.74
C LEU A 1015 -4.12 -6.31 -7.63
N SER A 1016 -3.40 -6.14 -8.74
CA SER A 1016 -2.17 -5.35 -8.80
C SER A 1016 -2.43 -3.92 -8.30
N ASP A 1017 -3.46 -3.24 -8.83
CA ASP A 1017 -3.87 -1.91 -8.37
C ASP A 1017 -4.14 -1.88 -6.86
N LEU A 1018 -4.88 -2.88 -6.36
CA LEU A 1018 -5.21 -2.97 -4.94
C LEU A 1018 -3.98 -3.18 -4.06
N LEU A 1019 -3.04 -4.05 -4.46
CA LEU A 1019 -1.82 -4.30 -3.70
C LEU A 1019 -0.94 -3.05 -3.65
N HIS A 1020 -0.88 -2.30 -4.75
CA HIS A 1020 -0.20 -1.01 -4.83
C HIS A 1020 -0.79 0.01 -3.86
N GLU A 1021 -2.13 0.14 -3.83
CA GLU A 1021 -2.83 1.03 -2.91
C GLU A 1021 -2.72 0.58 -1.45
N LEU A 1022 -2.81 -0.73 -1.18
CA LEU A 1022 -2.59 -1.29 0.16
C LEU A 1022 -1.22 -0.92 0.70
N ALA A 1023 -0.17 -1.03 -0.11
CA ALA A 1023 1.19 -0.77 0.31
C ALA A 1023 1.45 0.68 0.76
N LEU A 1024 0.59 1.62 0.37
CA LEU A 1024 0.66 3.03 0.77
C LEU A 1024 -0.09 3.35 2.07
N LEU A 1025 -0.96 2.43 2.52
CA LEU A 1025 -1.71 2.59 3.76
C LEU A 1025 -0.82 2.41 4.99
N PRO A 1026 -1.13 3.09 6.12
CA PRO A 1026 -0.59 2.75 7.42
C PRO A 1026 -0.75 1.25 7.73
N ARG A 1027 0.22 0.66 8.43
CA ARG A 1027 0.26 -0.77 8.74
C ARG A 1027 -1.02 -1.32 9.38
N VAL A 1028 -1.68 -0.60 10.28
CA VAL A 1028 -2.98 -1.01 10.86
C VAL A 1028 -4.04 -1.20 9.76
N GLN A 1029 -4.18 -0.20 8.88
CA GLN A 1029 -5.16 -0.22 7.78
C GLN A 1029 -4.79 -1.24 6.71
N PHE A 1030 -3.49 -1.45 6.45
CA PHE A 1030 -2.99 -2.52 5.61
C PHE A 1030 -3.54 -3.88 6.07
N TRP A 1031 -3.34 -4.22 7.36
CA TRP A 1031 -3.77 -5.52 7.89
C TRP A 1031 -5.29 -5.69 7.86
N ARG A 1032 -6.05 -4.66 8.26
CA ARG A 1032 -7.52 -4.69 8.20
C ARG A 1032 -8.03 -4.89 6.78
N SER A 1033 -7.40 -4.23 5.81
CA SER A 1033 -7.81 -4.29 4.42
C SER A 1033 -7.36 -5.55 3.71
N LEU A 1034 -6.25 -6.17 4.14
CA LEU A 1034 -5.76 -7.46 3.63
C LEU A 1034 -6.82 -8.56 3.77
N ILE A 1035 -7.63 -8.52 4.84
CA ILE A 1035 -8.74 -9.45 5.08
C ILE A 1035 -9.73 -9.45 3.91
N LYS A 1036 -9.95 -8.30 3.29
CA LYS A 1036 -10.90 -8.12 2.19
C LYS A 1036 -10.51 -8.92 0.93
N LEU A 1037 -9.25 -9.34 0.80
CA LEU A 1037 -8.76 -10.19 -0.31
C LEU A 1037 -9.10 -11.68 -0.15
N ARG A 1038 -9.52 -12.13 1.03
CA ARG A 1038 -9.81 -13.55 1.31
C ARG A 1038 -10.78 -14.20 0.31
N PRO A 1039 -11.93 -13.60 -0.05
CA PRO A 1039 -12.88 -14.22 -0.99
C PRO A 1039 -12.28 -14.42 -2.38
N PHE A 1040 -11.44 -13.47 -2.82
CA PHE A 1040 -10.76 -13.52 -4.10
C PHE A 1040 -9.68 -14.62 -4.12
N LEU A 1041 -8.80 -14.65 -3.12
CA LEU A 1041 -7.74 -15.66 -3.01
C LEU A 1041 -8.30 -17.09 -2.95
N SER A 1042 -9.44 -17.27 -2.27
CA SER A 1042 -10.14 -18.56 -2.23
C SER A 1042 -10.66 -18.98 -3.61
N ARG A 1043 -11.28 -18.06 -4.35
CA ARG A 1043 -11.81 -18.31 -5.70
C ARG A 1043 -10.72 -18.60 -6.72
N VAL A 1044 -9.62 -17.84 -6.70
CA VAL A 1044 -8.48 -18.07 -7.60
C VAL A 1044 -7.87 -19.44 -7.34
N GLY A 1045 -7.69 -19.81 -6.06
CA GLY A 1045 -7.22 -21.14 -5.67
C GLY A 1045 -8.13 -22.28 -6.12
N GLU A 1046 -9.44 -22.07 -6.20
CA GLU A 1046 -10.42 -23.05 -6.71
C GLU A 1046 -10.43 -23.13 -8.25
N SER A 1047 -10.14 -22.03 -8.94
CA SER A 1047 -10.14 -21.96 -10.41
C SER A 1047 -8.90 -22.60 -11.06
N LEU A 1048 -7.77 -22.66 -10.32
CA LEU A 1048 -6.47 -23.11 -10.83
C LEU A 1048 -6.21 -24.62 -10.67
N GLY A 1049 -7.07 -25.37 -9.96
CA GLY A 1049 -6.92 -26.82 -9.81
C GLY A 1049 -7.68 -27.42 -8.60
N PRO A 1050 -7.51 -28.72 -8.29
CA PRO A 1050 -8.16 -29.36 -7.13
C PRO A 1050 -7.69 -28.71 -5.81
N VAL A 1051 -8.39 -29.03 -4.71
CA VAL A 1051 -8.20 -28.50 -3.32
C VAL A 1051 -6.73 -28.29 -2.89
N GLY A 1052 -5.76 -29.01 -3.47
CA GLY A 1052 -4.32 -28.81 -3.27
C GLY A 1052 -3.78 -27.42 -3.64
N ASP A 1053 -4.25 -26.77 -4.70
CA ASP A 1053 -3.66 -25.50 -5.20
C ASP A 1053 -4.10 -24.28 -4.38
N ARG A 1054 -5.35 -24.28 -3.88
CA ARG A 1054 -5.83 -23.31 -2.86
C ARG A 1054 -4.95 -23.35 -1.60
N CYS A 1055 -4.57 -24.54 -1.16
CA CYS A 1055 -3.68 -24.72 -0.01
C CYS A 1055 -2.24 -24.26 -0.27
N ILE A 1056 -1.79 -24.24 -1.52
CA ILE A 1056 -0.44 -23.79 -1.90
C ILE A 1056 -0.39 -22.26 -1.87
N LEU A 1057 -1.37 -21.59 -2.48
CA LEU A 1057 -1.43 -20.12 -2.50
C LEU A 1057 -1.46 -19.52 -1.09
N LEU A 1058 -2.39 -19.99 -0.25
CA LEU A 1058 -2.53 -19.50 1.13
C LEU A 1058 -1.28 -19.79 1.96
N ARG A 1059 -0.61 -20.94 1.74
CA ARG A 1059 0.67 -21.23 2.38
C ARG A 1059 1.79 -20.30 1.93
N GLN A 1060 1.87 -19.97 0.64
CA GLN A 1060 2.86 -19.03 0.13
C GLN A 1060 2.62 -17.60 0.64
N VAL A 1061 1.35 -17.17 0.72
CA VAL A 1061 0.99 -15.86 1.29
C VAL A 1061 1.35 -15.78 2.78
N LEU A 1062 1.01 -16.81 3.55
CA LEU A 1062 1.37 -16.86 4.98
C LEU A 1062 2.88 -16.95 5.19
N GLN A 1063 3.60 -17.68 4.34
CA GLN A 1063 5.06 -17.71 4.37
C GLN A 1063 5.64 -16.33 4.04
N ALA A 1064 5.11 -15.63 3.04
CA ALA A 1064 5.53 -14.26 2.72
C ALA A 1064 5.31 -13.30 3.90
N ILE A 1065 4.14 -13.36 4.55
CA ILE A 1065 3.83 -12.59 5.76
C ILE A 1065 4.86 -12.91 6.86
N ARG A 1066 5.09 -14.20 7.13
CA ARG A 1066 6.03 -14.65 8.16
C ARG A 1066 7.45 -14.17 7.88
N ASP A 1067 7.93 -14.32 6.66
CA ASP A 1067 9.27 -13.91 6.28
C ASP A 1067 9.44 -12.41 6.47
N VAL A 1068 8.45 -11.61 6.08
CA VAL A 1068 8.52 -10.15 6.26
C VAL A 1068 8.48 -9.78 7.74
N LEU A 1069 7.59 -10.36 8.54
CA LEU A 1069 7.52 -10.11 9.99
C LEU A 1069 8.78 -10.56 10.76
N ARG A 1070 9.53 -11.52 10.21
CA ARG A 1070 10.79 -11.97 10.79
C ARG A 1070 11.96 -11.09 10.37
N GLN A 1071 12.00 -10.71 9.10
CA GLN A 1071 13.06 -9.90 8.50
C GLN A 1071 12.98 -8.44 8.92
N TRP A 1072 11.79 -7.97 9.30
CA TRP A 1072 11.49 -6.59 9.62
C TRP A 1072 10.66 -6.49 10.90
N PRO A 1073 11.01 -5.57 11.81
CA PRO A 1073 10.25 -5.35 13.04
C PRO A 1073 8.82 -4.83 12.80
#